data_AF-D8LMA1-F1
#
_entry.id   AF-D8LMA1-F1
#
_cell.length_a   1.000
_cell.length_b   1.000
_cell.length_c   1.000
_cell.angle_alpha   90.00
_cell.angle_beta   90.00
_cell.angle_gamma   90.00
#
_symmetry.space_group_name_H-M   'P 1'
#
loop_
_entity.id
_entity.type
_entity.pdbx_description
1 polymer ?
#
loop_
_entity_poly.entity_id
_entity_poly.type
_entity_poly.pdbx_seq_one_letter_code
_entity_poly.pdbx_strand_id
1 'polypeptide(L)'
;MSPGIMGRISDGGAILAAMDLGAAPVPAGLLGMTPGRDPPYPGSSNDDMPVQLQALTKIHAQKVRSLMRSVAELKKRLALATAQGKDHRRSAMIRAMRTRLREQDLVVDVIKEELGLKTGMGKEETNDWVIRKTVGGPLRFRPKTREELQNELYRLERKYRQALDKLKTRRTGGDRDEGGVVGTTEERSRVELEGQGGGGGDTDQQASTRELMRLSEALEEVDALRVSVRSRDAALQAQAEAIDQLQLEKRDLRGVQEKLGRKERRARELKRKHANLGEQHTALLEDFEASQEQVDHLKAQLALRKEEALAEADEFREQSLRQAEEVGVLLKREEELSTALEEEVASRQRERREHHHADRQAVARAEAAEKSLQVSVKQETRLREKNKTMMAELQRLGKEAGEAARLRERGRDLAVETKRLAKEAEARQGRLEEARQKGATAEEALRASKESLEAEKSSKEALARETSEMKVLLGEKLALLEAEKKKADDEGEARRRLESMLLAEKKKEEEMGIAAAAAAAQAAAQVAEANAAAAAAVAAHAEVLAAEKEQQDPERKKGGDKDTERDDEAGKKFDLTESEEIIEEMESELREQADRVFSLEEEQQALKLQLESAKKAADDLSAKNAALTAQLKAAPATSPADPAAAVTAGAETEAEPASSRKLEESIPGSPRRPLRPCSSAEEKEWQLGEELVAAKAAKKAAQNECVALKLELQDGKASGDLHKARVKALVADKDSFILDDAHGGGSGLEAAAPTGVAGDV
;
A
#
# COMPACT_ATOMS: atom_id res chain seq x y z
N MET A 1 17.72 2.87 66.07
CA MET A 1 16.45 2.60 66.77
C MET A 1 15.44 2.09 65.74
N SER A 2 15.12 0.80 65.78
CA SER A 2 13.94 0.16 65.17
C SER A 2 12.82 0.08 66.23
N PRO A 3 11.56 -0.33 65.97
CA PRO A 3 10.96 -1.10 64.84
C PRO A 3 9.69 -0.41 64.25
N GLY A 4 8.96 -0.84 63.21
CA GLY A 4 8.86 -2.05 62.39
C GLY A 4 7.41 -2.13 61.85
N ILE A 5 7.15 -3.08 60.94
CA ILE A 5 5.85 -3.72 60.60
C ILE A 5 5.12 -3.27 59.31
N MET A 6 5.31 -4.12 58.28
CA MET A 6 4.38 -4.75 57.32
C MET A 6 3.42 -3.93 56.43
N GLY A 7 3.40 -4.32 55.15
CA GLY A 7 2.19 -4.23 54.31
C GLY A 7 2.43 -4.50 52.82
N ARG A 8 2.41 -5.77 52.42
CA ARG A 8 2.51 -6.27 51.03
C ARG A 8 1.40 -5.71 50.12
N ILE A 9 1.72 -5.39 48.87
CA ILE A 9 0.74 -5.42 47.77
C ILE A 9 1.19 -6.50 46.78
N SER A 10 0.28 -7.44 46.62
CA SER A 10 0.35 -8.66 45.83
C SER A 10 0.20 -8.41 44.33
N ASP A 11 1.04 -9.07 43.57
CA ASP A 11 0.80 -9.49 42.20
C ASP A 11 -0.48 -10.34 42.11
N GLY A 12 -1.32 -10.04 41.12
CA GLY A 12 -2.54 -10.78 40.83
C GLY A 12 -2.97 -10.57 39.39
N GLY A 13 -2.56 -11.49 38.50
CA GLY A 13 -2.95 -11.42 37.09
C GLY A 13 -2.42 -12.52 36.16
N ALA A 14 -1.92 -13.64 36.68
CA ALA A 14 -1.80 -14.88 35.91
C ALA A 14 -3.01 -15.76 36.28
N ILE A 15 -3.89 -16.03 35.31
CA ILE A 15 -4.71 -17.25 35.11
C ILE A 15 -5.47 -17.03 33.78
N LEU A 16 -4.96 -17.59 32.70
CA LEU A 16 -5.79 -18.19 31.66
C LEU A 16 -5.06 -19.45 31.20
N ALA A 17 -5.69 -20.55 31.58
CA ALA A 17 -5.17 -21.89 31.54
C ALA A 17 -4.93 -22.39 30.12
N ALA A 18 -3.88 -23.18 30.01
CA ALA A 18 -3.62 -24.11 28.95
C ALA A 18 -4.84 -25.04 28.72
N MET A 19 -5.37 -25.04 27.50
CA MET A 19 -5.98 -26.23 26.92
C MET A 19 -4.91 -26.91 26.07
N ASP A 20 -4.10 -27.69 26.76
CA ASP A 20 -3.20 -28.69 26.20
C ASP A 20 -4.07 -29.89 25.82
N LEU A 21 -4.22 -30.12 24.51
CA LEU A 21 -4.92 -31.30 24.00
C LEU A 21 -4.01 -32.51 24.22
N GLY A 22 -4.39 -33.34 25.18
CA GLY A 22 -3.67 -34.54 25.57
C GLY A 22 -3.33 -35.46 24.39
N ALA A 23 -2.03 -35.55 24.09
CA ALA A 23 -1.46 -36.70 23.42
C ALA A 23 -1.15 -37.75 24.48
N ALA A 24 -1.86 -38.87 24.42
CA ALA A 24 -1.69 -40.02 25.30
C ALA A 24 -0.25 -40.56 25.25
N PRO A 25 0.31 -41.02 26.39
CA PRO A 25 1.61 -41.68 26.41
C PRO A 25 1.44 -43.10 25.87
N VAL A 26 1.93 -43.34 24.65
CA VAL A 26 2.08 -44.68 24.10
C VAL A 26 3.23 -45.37 24.84
N PRO A 27 3.04 -46.58 25.41
CA PRO A 27 4.04 -47.24 26.23
C PRO A 27 5.25 -47.68 25.41
N ALA A 28 6.43 -47.40 25.95
CA ALA A 28 7.69 -47.97 25.51
C ALA A 28 7.67 -49.49 25.72
N GLY A 29 7.57 -50.26 24.63
CA GLY A 29 7.65 -51.70 24.69
C GLY A 29 7.59 -52.34 23.31
N LEU A 30 8.71 -52.97 22.93
CA LEU A 30 8.85 -53.99 21.90
C LEU A 30 8.77 -53.57 20.43
N LEU A 31 9.64 -54.23 19.63
CA LEU A 31 9.86 -54.14 18.18
C LEU A 31 10.72 -52.92 17.78
N GLY A 32 12.04 -53.02 17.65
CA GLY A 32 12.77 -54.14 17.06
C GLY A 32 12.58 -54.14 15.54
N MET A 33 12.90 -53.04 14.86
CA MET A 33 13.19 -52.97 13.42
C MET A 33 13.68 -51.55 13.08
N THR A 34 14.97 -51.33 13.22
CA THR A 34 15.66 -50.21 12.59
C THR A 34 15.58 -50.39 11.08
N PRO A 35 15.01 -49.45 10.28
CA PRO A 35 15.22 -49.50 8.85
C PRO A 35 16.70 -49.24 8.60
N GLY A 36 17.29 -50.06 7.72
CA GLY A 36 18.71 -50.11 7.42
C GLY A 36 19.35 -48.74 7.30
N ARG A 37 20.28 -48.48 8.22
CA ARG A 37 21.33 -47.49 8.02
C ARG A 37 22.28 -48.11 7.00
N ASP A 38 21.96 -47.91 5.72
CA ASP A 38 22.84 -48.33 4.63
C ASP A 38 24.24 -47.75 4.86
N PRO A 39 25.30 -48.53 4.62
CA PRO A 39 26.67 -48.06 4.75
C PRO A 39 26.89 -46.89 3.79
N PRO A 40 27.68 -45.87 4.19
CA PRO A 40 28.03 -44.78 3.29
C PRO A 40 28.82 -45.38 2.13
N TYR A 41 28.19 -45.44 0.95
CA TYR A 41 28.86 -45.80 -0.30
C TYR A 41 30.07 -44.87 -0.48
N PRO A 42 31.31 -45.37 -0.42
CA PRO A 42 32.48 -44.60 -0.76
C PRO A 42 32.63 -44.64 -2.27
N GLY A 43 32.57 -43.48 -2.94
CA GLY A 43 33.01 -43.37 -4.33
C GLY A 43 31.94 -43.09 -5.39
N SER A 44 30.98 -42.21 -5.11
CA SER A 44 30.36 -41.43 -6.19
C SER A 44 30.77 -39.97 -6.01
N SER A 45 32.01 -39.67 -6.39
CA SER A 45 32.45 -38.32 -6.66
C SER A 45 31.44 -37.68 -7.62
N ASN A 46 30.62 -36.77 -7.09
CA ASN A 46 29.75 -35.91 -7.89
C ASN A 46 30.54 -35.10 -8.94
N ASP A 47 31.87 -35.15 -8.90
CA ASP A 47 32.79 -34.51 -9.85
C ASP A 47 32.68 -35.06 -11.28
N ASP A 48 32.11 -36.25 -11.49
CA ASP A 48 31.81 -36.80 -12.83
C ASP A 48 30.36 -36.56 -13.30
N MET A 49 29.54 -35.84 -12.53
CA MET A 49 28.30 -35.31 -13.09
C MET A 49 28.68 -34.20 -14.06
N PRO A 50 28.32 -34.31 -15.36
CA PRO A 50 28.70 -33.31 -16.36
C PRO A 50 28.38 -31.94 -15.80
N VAL A 51 29.33 -31.00 -15.88
CA VAL A 51 29.27 -29.67 -15.26
C VAL A 51 27.90 -28.98 -15.49
N GLN A 52 27.24 -29.28 -16.61
CA GLN A 52 25.87 -28.89 -16.91
C GLN A 52 24.80 -29.39 -15.90
N LEU A 53 24.83 -30.65 -15.45
CA LEU A 53 23.92 -31.18 -14.43
C LEU A 53 24.20 -30.58 -13.05
N GLN A 54 25.45 -30.30 -12.70
CA GLN A 54 25.77 -29.57 -11.47
C GLN A 54 25.30 -28.12 -11.51
N ALA A 55 25.44 -27.43 -12.66
CA ALA A 55 24.89 -26.09 -12.84
C ALA A 55 23.36 -26.10 -12.78
N LEU A 56 22.70 -27.07 -13.41
CA LEU A 56 21.25 -27.22 -13.41
C LEU A 56 20.70 -27.48 -11.99
N THR A 57 21.36 -28.35 -11.22
CA THR A 57 20.97 -28.63 -9.82
C THR A 57 21.18 -27.43 -8.91
N LYS A 58 22.26 -26.65 -9.09
CA LYS A 58 22.48 -25.37 -8.37
C LYS A 58 21.40 -24.34 -8.70
N ILE A 59 21.06 -24.17 -9.98
CA ILE A 59 19.97 -23.27 -10.42
C ILE A 59 18.63 -23.73 -9.86
N HIS A 60 18.34 -25.03 -9.90
CA HIS A 60 17.13 -25.59 -9.34
C HIS A 60 17.05 -25.37 -7.82
N ALA A 61 18.13 -25.64 -7.07
CA ALA A 61 18.19 -25.38 -5.63
C ALA A 61 18.04 -23.88 -5.31
N GLN A 62 18.58 -22.98 -6.14
CA GLN A 62 18.37 -21.54 -6.01
C GLN A 62 16.92 -21.15 -6.27
N LYS A 63 16.28 -21.69 -7.30
CA LYS A 63 14.86 -21.48 -7.60
C LYS A 63 13.97 -21.99 -6.48
N VAL A 64 14.22 -23.20 -5.97
CA VAL A 64 13.49 -23.77 -4.82
C VAL A 64 13.66 -22.89 -3.58
N ARG A 65 14.89 -22.45 -3.26
CA ARG A 65 15.12 -21.53 -2.12
C ARG A 65 14.42 -20.18 -2.31
N SER A 66 14.43 -19.62 -3.52
CA SER A 66 13.73 -18.38 -3.84
C SER A 66 12.22 -18.54 -3.70
N LEU A 67 11.67 -19.66 -4.18
CA LEU A 67 10.25 -19.98 -4.07
C LEU A 67 9.83 -20.21 -2.61
N MET A 68 10.65 -20.93 -1.82
CA MET A 68 10.35 -21.10 -0.40
C MET A 68 10.37 -19.78 0.37
N ARG A 69 11.27 -18.86 0.00
CA ARG A 69 11.28 -17.49 0.57
C ARG A 69 10.02 -16.72 0.18
N SER A 70 9.60 -16.73 -1.09
CA SER A 70 8.39 -16.03 -1.51
C SER A 70 7.12 -16.61 -0.88
N VAL A 71 7.04 -17.94 -0.74
CA VAL A 71 5.93 -18.61 -0.02
C VAL A 71 5.92 -18.22 1.45
N ALA A 72 7.08 -18.14 2.12
CA ALA A 72 7.16 -17.71 3.51
C ALA A 72 6.74 -16.24 3.67
N GLU A 73 7.14 -15.37 2.74
CA GLU A 73 6.77 -13.95 2.74
C GLU A 73 5.26 -13.76 2.50
N LEU A 74 4.68 -14.46 1.53
CA LEU A 74 3.24 -14.42 1.27
C LEU A 74 2.43 -14.92 2.46
N LYS A 75 2.89 -15.98 3.15
CA LYS A 75 2.28 -16.43 4.40
C LYS A 75 2.34 -15.37 5.51
N LYS A 76 3.46 -14.65 5.63
CA LYS A 76 3.60 -13.54 6.60
C LYS A 76 2.66 -12.38 6.27
N ARG A 77 2.55 -11.99 5.00
CA ARG A 77 1.60 -10.95 4.54
C ARG A 77 0.15 -11.35 4.79
N LEU A 78 -0.22 -12.61 4.54
CA LEU A 78 -1.56 -13.14 4.83
C LEU A 78 -1.85 -13.16 6.33
N ALA A 79 -0.88 -13.55 7.17
CA ALA A 79 -1.02 -13.50 8.62
C ALA A 79 -1.24 -12.06 9.13
N LEU A 80 -0.49 -11.08 8.61
CA LEU A 80 -0.67 -9.66 8.95
C LEU A 80 -2.04 -9.13 8.49
N ALA A 81 -2.44 -9.41 7.25
CA ALA A 81 -3.74 -8.98 6.73
C ALA A 81 -4.92 -9.58 7.51
N THR A 82 -4.82 -10.86 7.91
CA THR A 82 -5.85 -11.49 8.75
C THR A 82 -5.88 -10.94 10.18
N ALA A 83 -4.74 -10.56 10.76
CA ALA A 83 -4.68 -9.87 12.05
C ALA A 83 -5.34 -8.49 11.97
N GLN A 84 -4.98 -7.68 10.96
CA GLN A 84 -5.59 -6.37 10.72
C GLN A 84 -7.10 -6.47 10.46
N GLY A 85 -7.56 -7.48 9.72
CA GLY A 85 -8.99 -7.74 9.52
C GLY A 85 -9.73 -8.07 10.81
N LYS A 86 -9.10 -8.82 11.73
CA LYS A 86 -9.66 -9.12 13.07
C LYS A 86 -9.73 -7.86 13.94
N ASP A 87 -8.73 -6.99 13.89
CA ASP A 87 -8.71 -5.74 14.65
C ASP A 87 -9.74 -4.73 14.12
N HIS A 88 -9.92 -4.64 12.80
CA HIS A 88 -10.97 -3.84 12.20
C HIS A 88 -12.37 -4.34 12.62
N ARG A 89 -12.60 -5.66 12.57
CA ARG A 89 -13.86 -6.27 13.02
C ARG A 89 -14.10 -6.06 14.51
N ARG A 90 -13.08 -6.22 15.36
CA ARG A 90 -13.17 -5.94 16.80
C ARG A 90 -13.50 -4.49 17.07
N SER A 91 -12.85 -3.56 16.37
CA SER A 91 -13.10 -2.12 16.50
C SER A 91 -14.50 -1.71 16.03
N ALA A 92 -14.99 -2.29 14.94
CA ALA A 92 -16.37 -2.10 14.48
C ALA A 92 -17.38 -2.66 15.49
N MET A 93 -17.12 -3.84 16.06
CA MET A 93 -17.96 -4.43 17.10
C MET A 93 -17.99 -3.58 18.37
N ILE A 94 -16.85 -3.06 18.83
CA ILE A 94 -16.78 -2.15 19.98
C ILE A 94 -17.58 -0.87 19.70
N ARG A 95 -17.45 -0.29 18.50
CA ARG A 95 -18.25 0.88 18.09
C ARG A 95 -19.75 0.57 18.13
N ALA A 96 -20.18 -0.56 17.55
CA ALA A 96 -21.58 -0.98 17.59
C ALA A 96 -22.10 -1.20 19.02
N MET A 97 -21.30 -1.83 19.90
CA MET A 97 -21.67 -2.01 21.31
C MET A 97 -21.76 -0.67 22.06
N ARG A 98 -20.86 0.28 21.78
CA ARG A 98 -20.94 1.63 22.36
C ARG A 98 -22.18 2.39 21.89
N THR A 99 -22.56 2.28 20.62
CA THR A 99 -23.80 2.89 20.12
C THR A 99 -25.02 2.28 20.78
N ARG A 100 -25.09 0.94 20.88
CA ARG A 100 -26.19 0.25 21.58
C ARG A 100 -26.29 0.63 23.06
N LEU A 101 -25.16 0.81 23.75
CA LEU A 101 -25.16 1.29 25.14
C LEU A 101 -25.74 2.70 25.25
N ARG A 102 -25.37 3.63 24.34
CA ARG A 102 -25.95 4.98 24.31
C ARG A 102 -27.45 4.98 24.03
N GLU A 103 -27.90 4.14 23.10
CA GLU A 103 -29.33 3.97 22.80
C GLU A 103 -30.09 3.40 24.00
N GLN A 104 -29.51 2.42 24.70
CA GLN A 104 -30.08 1.88 25.94
C GLN A 104 -30.15 2.93 27.06
N ASP A 105 -29.10 3.73 27.24
CA ASP A 105 -29.08 4.82 28.22
C ASP A 105 -30.14 5.88 27.91
N LEU A 106 -30.34 6.22 26.64
CA LEU A 106 -31.38 7.14 26.20
C LEU A 106 -32.78 6.58 26.51
N VAL A 107 -33.02 5.31 26.20
CA VAL A 107 -34.30 4.64 26.53
C VAL A 107 -34.53 4.64 28.03
N VAL A 108 -33.50 4.38 28.84
CA VAL A 108 -33.58 4.45 30.30
C VAL A 108 -33.94 5.85 30.77
N ASP A 109 -33.35 6.89 30.20
CA ASP A 109 -33.66 8.28 30.58
C ASP A 109 -35.11 8.67 30.21
N VAL A 110 -35.59 8.28 29.03
CA VAL A 110 -37.01 8.46 28.65
C VAL A 110 -37.94 7.72 29.62
N ILE A 111 -37.60 6.48 30.00
CA ILE A 111 -38.38 5.72 31.00
C ILE A 111 -38.40 6.44 32.36
N LYS A 112 -37.27 7.00 32.80
CA LYS A 112 -37.22 7.76 34.06
C LYS A 112 -38.09 9.02 34.00
N GLU A 113 -38.06 9.75 32.88
CA GLU A 113 -38.90 10.93 32.67
C GLU A 113 -40.38 10.56 32.71
N GLU A 114 -40.77 9.54 31.95
CA GLU A 114 -42.15 9.04 31.91
C GLU A 114 -42.65 8.52 33.26
N LEU A 115 -41.80 7.79 34.00
CA LEU A 115 -42.12 7.33 35.35
C LEU A 115 -42.26 8.50 36.34
N GLY A 116 -41.35 9.47 36.27
CA GLY A 116 -41.41 10.68 37.08
C GLY A 116 -42.72 11.45 36.85
N LEU A 117 -43.14 11.58 35.59
CA LEU A 117 -44.40 12.24 35.21
C LEU A 117 -45.65 11.46 35.64
N LYS A 118 -45.68 10.14 35.44
CA LYS A 118 -46.88 9.31 35.67
C LYS A 118 -47.09 8.90 37.12
N THR A 119 -46.01 8.65 37.85
CA THR A 119 -46.09 8.07 39.21
C THR A 119 -45.72 9.05 40.32
N GLY A 120 -45.10 10.18 39.99
CA GLY A 120 -44.63 11.15 40.98
C GLY A 120 -43.50 10.63 41.87
N MET A 121 -42.85 9.52 41.48
CA MET A 121 -41.74 8.95 42.24
C MET A 121 -40.54 9.91 42.30
N GLY A 122 -39.88 9.97 43.44
CA GLY A 122 -38.64 10.74 43.60
C GLY A 122 -37.51 10.18 42.73
N LYS A 123 -36.53 11.01 42.36
CA LYS A 123 -35.41 10.60 41.48
C LYS A 123 -34.66 9.35 41.98
N GLU A 124 -34.43 9.24 43.29
CA GLU A 124 -33.80 8.06 43.91
C GLU A 124 -34.66 6.80 43.77
N GLU A 125 -35.98 6.92 43.96
CA GLU A 125 -36.94 5.81 43.87
C GLU A 125 -37.13 5.33 42.43
N THR A 126 -37.22 6.26 41.48
CA THR A 126 -37.25 5.95 40.05
C THR A 126 -35.97 5.23 39.62
N ASN A 127 -34.81 5.70 40.08
CA ASN A 127 -33.54 5.02 39.82
C ASN A 127 -33.51 3.61 40.43
N ASP A 128 -33.95 3.42 41.68
CA ASP A 128 -34.01 2.10 42.32
C ASP A 128 -35.01 1.16 41.64
N TRP A 129 -36.09 1.69 41.05
CA TRP A 129 -37.03 0.92 40.25
C TRP A 129 -36.40 0.47 38.93
N VAL A 130 -35.73 1.39 38.22
CA VAL A 130 -34.99 1.09 36.98
C VAL A 130 -33.93 0.04 37.24
N ILE A 131 -33.10 0.20 38.27
CA ILE A 131 -32.04 -0.76 38.63
C ILE A 131 -32.61 -2.17 38.84
N ARG A 132 -33.75 -2.27 39.55
CA ARG A 132 -34.43 -3.55 39.81
C ARG A 132 -34.99 -4.21 38.55
N LYS A 133 -35.31 -3.43 37.52
CA LYS A 133 -35.95 -3.92 36.29
C LYS A 133 -34.97 -4.14 35.14
N THR A 134 -33.94 -3.33 35.03
CA THR A 134 -33.00 -3.36 33.91
C THR A 134 -31.74 -4.17 34.21
N VAL A 135 -31.38 -4.33 35.48
CA VAL A 135 -30.12 -4.97 35.83
C VAL A 135 -30.32 -6.38 36.38
N GLY A 136 -29.82 -7.36 35.63
CA GLY A 136 -29.76 -8.76 36.06
C GLY A 136 -28.51 -9.06 36.87
N GLY A 137 -28.65 -9.94 37.87
CA GLY A 137 -27.54 -10.56 38.60
C GLY A 137 -27.04 -9.82 39.86
N PRO A 138 -26.24 -10.50 40.71
CA PRO A 138 -25.81 -9.96 41.99
C PRO A 138 -24.82 -8.79 41.85
N LEU A 139 -24.97 -7.76 42.68
CA LEU A 139 -24.15 -6.53 42.67
C LEU A 139 -22.64 -6.78 42.79
N ARG A 140 -22.22 -7.88 43.42
CA ARG A 140 -20.79 -8.21 43.63
C ARG A 140 -20.05 -8.57 42.34
N PHE A 141 -20.76 -9.03 41.31
CA PHE A 141 -20.16 -9.59 40.09
C PHE A 141 -20.43 -8.78 38.83
N ARG A 142 -21.19 -7.69 38.95
CA ARG A 142 -21.47 -6.79 37.84
C ARG A 142 -20.89 -5.40 38.13
N PRO A 143 -20.48 -4.65 37.08
CA PRO A 143 -20.15 -3.25 37.24
C PRO A 143 -21.37 -2.46 37.74
N LYS A 144 -21.12 -1.41 38.52
CA LYS A 144 -22.17 -0.51 38.99
C LYS A 144 -22.77 0.24 37.80
N THR A 145 -24.09 0.32 37.75
CA THR A 145 -24.76 1.08 36.70
C THR A 145 -24.74 2.57 37.00
N ARG A 146 -24.98 3.39 35.98
CA ARG A 146 -25.11 4.85 36.11
C ARG A 146 -26.04 5.24 37.25
N GLU A 147 -27.13 4.50 37.43
CA GLU A 147 -28.19 4.88 38.39
C GLU A 147 -27.80 4.52 39.82
N GLU A 148 -27.06 3.42 39.99
CA GLU A 148 -26.47 3.06 41.28
C GLU A 148 -25.44 4.10 41.72
N LEU A 149 -24.62 4.57 40.78
CA LEU A 149 -23.66 5.63 41.04
C LEU A 149 -24.34 6.96 41.37
N GLN A 150 -25.42 7.31 40.66
CA GLN A 150 -26.22 8.50 40.99
C GLN A 150 -26.83 8.39 42.39
N ASN A 151 -27.42 7.25 42.75
CA ASN A 151 -27.98 7.04 44.09
C ASN A 151 -26.89 7.05 45.19
N GLU A 152 -25.69 6.55 44.90
CA GLU A 152 -24.54 6.68 45.81
C GLU A 152 -24.10 8.13 45.99
N LEU A 153 -24.05 8.92 44.91
CA LEU A 153 -23.77 10.36 44.97
C LEU A 153 -24.80 11.10 45.81
N TYR A 154 -26.10 10.85 45.60
CA TYR A 154 -27.15 11.46 46.42
C TYR A 154 -27.01 11.10 47.91
N ARG A 155 -26.72 9.83 48.23
CA ARG A 155 -26.48 9.39 49.62
C ARG A 155 -25.24 10.06 50.22
N LEU A 156 -24.16 10.18 49.46
CA LEU A 156 -22.93 10.86 49.87
C LEU A 156 -23.17 12.35 50.12
N GLU A 157 -23.85 13.03 49.20
CA GLU A 157 -24.24 14.43 49.36
C GLU A 157 -25.11 14.64 50.60
N ARG A 158 -26.08 13.75 50.85
CA ARG A 158 -26.93 13.82 52.05
C ARG A 158 -26.11 13.66 53.32
N LYS A 159 -25.19 12.70 53.37
CA LYS A 159 -24.26 12.53 54.50
C LYS A 159 -23.35 13.74 54.68
N TYR A 160 -22.87 14.32 53.59
CA TYR A 160 -22.05 15.53 53.62
C TYR A 160 -22.82 16.74 54.14
N ARG A 161 -24.05 16.97 53.66
CA ARG A 161 -24.93 18.03 54.17
C ARG A 161 -25.25 17.82 55.65
N GLN A 162 -25.59 16.60 56.06
CA GLN A 162 -25.80 16.27 57.48
C GLN A 162 -24.55 16.51 58.33
N ALA A 163 -23.35 16.22 57.81
CA ALA A 163 -22.10 16.51 58.50
C ALA A 163 -21.85 18.03 58.62
N LEU A 164 -22.15 18.80 57.57
CA LEU A 164 -22.09 20.25 57.60
C LEU A 164 -23.10 20.86 58.57
N ASP A 165 -24.33 20.36 58.62
CA ASP A 165 -25.37 20.85 59.52
C ASP A 165 -25.04 20.51 60.97
N LYS A 166 -24.52 19.30 61.25
CA LYS A 166 -23.98 18.95 62.58
C LYS A 166 -22.81 19.85 62.98
N LEU A 167 -21.95 20.24 62.03
CA LEU A 167 -20.85 21.16 62.30
C LEU A 167 -21.38 22.58 62.59
N LYS A 168 -22.42 23.03 61.87
CA LYS A 168 -23.07 24.33 62.08
C LYS A 168 -23.81 24.38 63.42
N THR A 169 -24.61 23.36 63.76
CA THR A 169 -25.34 23.31 65.02
C THR A 169 -24.42 23.16 66.22
N ARG A 170 -23.31 22.43 66.10
CA ARG A 170 -22.25 22.41 67.13
C ARG A 170 -21.59 23.78 67.31
N ARG A 171 -21.53 24.59 66.26
CA ARG A 171 -20.96 25.95 66.29
C ARG A 171 -21.94 27.00 66.85
N THR A 172 -23.25 26.75 66.79
CA THR A 172 -24.28 27.68 67.29
C THR A 172 -24.93 27.26 68.60
N GLY A 173 -24.75 26.00 69.05
CA GLY A 173 -25.38 25.46 70.27
C GLY A 173 -24.42 24.84 71.28
N GLY A 174 -23.11 24.91 71.06
CA GLY A 174 -22.10 24.25 71.89
C GLY A 174 -21.50 25.11 73.00
N ASP A 175 -22.32 25.79 73.82
CA ASP A 175 -21.79 26.54 74.98
C ASP A 175 -22.67 26.48 76.26
N ARG A 176 -23.59 25.52 76.39
CA ARG A 176 -24.42 25.42 77.61
C ARG A 176 -24.72 24.04 78.18
N ASP A 177 -24.16 22.94 77.68
CA ASP A 177 -24.55 21.62 78.23
C ASP A 177 -23.42 20.58 78.21
N GLU A 178 -22.43 20.77 79.08
CA GLU A 178 -21.58 19.68 79.61
C GLU A 178 -21.72 19.65 81.14
N GLY A 179 -22.92 19.29 81.60
CA GLY A 179 -23.15 18.71 82.91
C GLY A 179 -23.57 17.26 82.72
N GLY A 180 -22.67 16.29 82.97
CA GLY A 180 -23.09 14.90 82.78
C GLY A 180 -22.09 13.77 83.03
N VAL A 181 -21.82 13.50 84.31
CA VAL A 181 -21.77 12.15 84.93
C VAL A 181 -20.40 11.45 85.15
N VAL A 182 -20.30 10.91 86.39
CA VAL A 182 -19.34 10.00 87.04
C VAL A 182 -18.19 10.68 87.81
N GLY A 183 -18.05 10.63 89.14
CA GLY A 183 -18.77 9.94 90.21
C GLY A 183 -18.05 10.11 91.57
N THR A 184 -18.74 9.79 92.68
CA THR A 184 -18.27 9.67 94.09
C THR A 184 -17.82 10.98 94.76
N THR A 185 -18.32 11.42 95.92
CA THR A 185 -18.40 10.72 97.23
C THR A 185 -19.30 11.54 98.18
N GLU A 186 -20.01 10.84 99.07
CA GLU A 186 -20.86 11.37 100.15
C GLU A 186 -20.06 12.12 101.24
N GLU A 187 -20.61 13.21 101.79
CA GLU A 187 -20.50 13.71 103.19
C GLU A 187 -21.15 15.11 103.24
N ARG A 188 -22.36 15.35 103.75
CA ARG A 188 -22.88 15.30 105.14
C ARG A 188 -22.26 16.35 106.08
N SER A 189 -22.85 17.55 106.16
CA SER A 189 -23.04 18.26 107.46
C SER A 189 -23.87 19.54 107.34
N ARG A 190 -25.04 19.47 107.97
CA ARG A 190 -26.00 20.51 108.38
C ARG A 190 -25.77 20.76 109.86
N VAL A 191 -25.47 21.99 110.32
CA VAL A 191 -25.70 22.43 111.70
C VAL A 191 -25.90 23.96 111.73
N GLU A 192 -27.14 24.36 112.00
CA GLU A 192 -27.52 25.63 112.64
C GLU A 192 -27.12 25.56 114.13
N LEU A 193 -26.65 26.66 114.73
CA LEU A 193 -26.72 26.80 116.20
C LEU A 193 -26.80 28.27 116.62
N GLU A 194 -28.02 28.65 117.03
CA GLU A 194 -28.33 29.74 117.95
C GLU A 194 -27.84 29.41 119.38
N GLY A 195 -27.67 30.44 120.21
CA GLY A 195 -27.49 30.33 121.67
C GLY A 195 -26.61 31.48 122.20
N GLN A 196 -27.13 32.61 122.67
CA GLN A 196 -27.96 32.88 123.87
C GLN A 196 -27.19 32.85 125.20
N GLY A 197 -27.21 34.00 125.90
CA GLY A 197 -26.89 34.19 127.33
C GLY A 197 -25.66 35.09 127.57
N GLY A 198 -25.66 36.11 128.43
CA GLY A 198 -26.63 36.65 129.38
C GLY A 198 -25.91 37.57 130.39
N GLY A 199 -26.64 38.54 130.98
CA GLY A 199 -26.37 39.27 132.25
C GLY A 199 -25.11 40.15 132.32
N GLY A 200 -25.11 41.42 132.74
CA GLY A 200 -25.93 42.13 133.73
C GLY A 200 -25.00 42.63 134.85
N GLY A 201 -24.87 43.95 135.06
CA GLY A 201 -24.18 44.50 136.25
C GLY A 201 -23.64 45.94 136.13
N ASP A 202 -24.26 46.83 136.92
CA ASP A 202 -23.71 48.00 137.62
C ASP A 202 -23.15 49.23 136.88
N THR A 203 -24.09 50.16 136.70
CA THR A 203 -24.05 51.59 137.02
C THR A 203 -22.82 52.13 137.77
N ASP A 204 -21.81 52.53 137.00
CA ASP A 204 -21.02 53.77 137.25
C ASP A 204 -20.30 54.23 135.96
N GLN A 205 -20.98 54.08 134.82
CA GLN A 205 -20.40 54.13 133.47
C GLN A 205 -20.92 55.25 132.57
N GLN A 206 -21.49 56.36 133.06
CA GLN A 206 -22.05 57.39 132.14
C GLN A 206 -20.99 58.21 131.35
N ALA A 207 -19.72 58.18 131.78
CA ALA A 207 -18.59 58.69 130.98
C ALA A 207 -17.95 57.60 130.11
N SER A 208 -17.82 56.36 130.62
CA SER A 208 -17.29 55.23 129.84
C SER A 208 -18.28 54.66 128.82
N THR A 209 -19.60 54.87 128.97
CA THR A 209 -20.62 54.48 127.97
C THR A 209 -20.59 55.39 126.76
N ARG A 210 -20.23 56.68 126.91
CA ARG A 210 -19.98 57.57 125.77
C ARG A 210 -18.69 57.19 125.04
N GLU A 211 -17.66 56.77 125.77
CA GLU A 211 -16.44 56.22 125.18
C GLU A 211 -16.67 54.83 124.55
N LEU A 212 -17.46 53.96 125.17
CA LEU A 212 -17.85 52.65 124.62
C LEU A 212 -18.78 52.77 123.42
N MET A 213 -19.68 53.76 123.37
CA MET A 213 -20.47 54.08 122.17
C MET A 213 -19.58 54.59 121.05
N ARG A 214 -18.63 55.49 121.32
CA ARG A 214 -17.64 55.91 120.31
C ARG A 214 -16.75 54.75 119.86
N LEU A 215 -16.40 53.84 120.76
CA LEU A 215 -15.61 52.66 120.45
C LEU A 215 -16.44 51.63 119.67
N SER A 216 -17.75 51.51 119.92
CA SER A 216 -18.65 50.66 119.11
C SER A 216 -18.89 51.27 117.74
N GLU A 217 -19.12 52.58 117.63
CA GLU A 217 -19.20 53.29 116.35
C GLU A 217 -17.90 53.12 115.53
N ALA A 218 -16.73 53.24 116.17
CA ALA A 218 -15.45 53.00 115.51
C ALA A 218 -15.26 51.53 115.09
N LEU A 219 -15.74 50.56 115.89
CA LEU A 219 -15.72 49.15 115.52
C LEU A 219 -16.68 48.84 114.36
N GLU A 220 -17.88 49.41 114.36
CA GLU A 220 -18.84 49.33 113.25
C GLU A 220 -18.28 49.95 111.97
N GLU A 221 -17.59 51.08 112.08
CA GLU A 221 -16.89 51.71 110.94
C GLU A 221 -15.74 50.83 110.43
N VAL A 222 -14.94 50.24 111.32
CA VAL A 222 -13.89 49.29 110.94
C VAL A 222 -14.47 48.06 110.26
N ASP A 223 -15.59 47.51 110.75
CA ASP A 223 -16.23 46.36 110.13
C ASP A 223 -16.90 46.72 108.80
N ALA A 224 -17.51 47.90 108.68
CA ALA A 224 -18.01 48.42 107.41
C ALA A 224 -16.88 48.61 106.39
N LEU A 225 -15.72 49.15 106.81
CA LEU A 225 -14.53 49.27 105.98
C LEU A 225 -13.98 47.89 105.59
N ARG A 226 -13.96 46.91 106.50
CA ARG A 226 -13.55 45.53 106.19
C ARG A 226 -14.47 44.87 105.18
N VAL A 227 -15.78 45.04 105.30
CA VAL A 227 -16.76 44.55 104.31
C VAL A 227 -16.55 45.24 102.97
N SER A 228 -16.30 46.56 102.97
CA SER A 228 -16.00 47.31 101.75
C SER A 228 -14.69 46.89 101.09
N VAL A 229 -13.65 46.58 101.87
CA VAL A 229 -12.37 46.05 101.36
C VAL A 229 -12.59 44.67 100.77
N ARG A 230 -13.26 43.75 101.48
CA ARG A 230 -13.56 42.41 100.97
C ARG A 230 -14.41 42.43 99.69
N SER A 231 -15.39 43.33 99.59
CA SER A 231 -16.21 43.45 98.38
C SER A 231 -15.41 44.01 97.20
N ARG A 232 -14.49 44.95 97.45
CA ARG A 232 -13.53 45.42 96.44
C ARG A 232 -12.53 44.35 96.04
N ASP A 233 -12.01 43.58 96.98
CA ASP A 233 -11.08 42.47 96.69
C ASP A 233 -11.77 41.39 95.85
N ALA A 234 -13.02 41.03 96.18
CA ALA A 234 -13.82 40.11 95.37
C ALA A 234 -14.09 40.66 93.96
N ALA A 235 -14.37 41.96 93.83
CA ALA A 235 -14.55 42.60 92.53
C ALA A 235 -13.24 42.65 91.72
N LEU A 236 -12.11 42.94 92.35
CA LEU A 236 -10.79 42.91 91.72
C LEU A 236 -10.41 41.50 91.28
N GLN A 237 -10.73 40.48 92.09
CA GLN A 237 -10.49 39.09 91.74
C GLN A 237 -11.36 38.65 90.56
N ALA A 238 -12.65 39.01 90.55
CA ALA A 238 -13.53 38.76 89.41
C ALA A 238 -13.05 39.48 88.12
N GLN A 239 -12.53 40.70 88.25
CA GLN A 239 -11.90 41.42 87.13
C GLN A 239 -10.61 40.73 86.65
N ALA A 240 -9.78 40.23 87.56
CA ALA A 240 -8.57 39.48 87.21
C ALA A 240 -8.92 38.20 86.44
N GLU A 241 -9.92 37.43 86.91
CA GLU A 241 -10.40 36.22 86.22
C GLU A 241 -10.96 36.54 84.83
N ALA A 242 -11.71 37.64 84.67
CA ALA A 242 -12.20 38.10 83.37
C ALA A 242 -11.06 38.50 82.42
N ILE A 243 -10.01 39.16 82.93
CA ILE A 243 -8.82 39.48 82.14
C ILE A 243 -8.13 38.19 81.68
N ASP A 244 -8.00 37.18 82.54
CA ASP A 244 -7.38 35.89 82.19
C ASP A 244 -8.21 35.14 81.14
N GLN A 245 -9.54 35.16 81.24
CA GLN A 245 -10.44 34.60 80.22
C GLN A 245 -10.27 35.30 78.86
N LEU A 246 -10.28 36.64 78.83
CA LEU A 246 -10.06 37.41 77.60
C LEU A 246 -8.67 37.16 77.00
N GLN A 247 -7.64 36.96 77.84
CA GLN A 247 -6.31 36.59 77.37
C GLN A 247 -6.27 35.18 76.75
N LEU A 248 -7.02 34.23 77.31
CA LEU A 248 -7.16 32.88 76.75
C LEU A 248 -7.89 32.91 75.40
N GLU A 249 -9.02 33.61 75.32
CA GLU A 249 -9.76 33.81 74.07
C GLU A 249 -8.89 34.48 73.00
N LYS A 250 -8.10 35.49 73.37
CA LYS A 250 -7.15 36.14 72.45
C LYS A 250 -6.10 35.15 71.91
N ARG A 251 -5.63 34.19 72.72
CA ARG A 251 -4.71 33.13 72.27
C ARG A 251 -5.42 32.17 71.30
N ASP A 252 -6.65 31.79 71.59
CA ASP A 252 -7.43 30.89 70.72
C ASP A 252 -7.77 31.55 69.37
N LEU A 253 -8.17 32.82 69.38
CA LEU A 253 -8.42 33.60 68.17
C LEU A 253 -7.15 33.72 67.30
N ARG A 254 -5.97 33.90 67.90
CA ARG A 254 -4.69 33.85 67.17
C ARG A 254 -4.46 32.48 66.53
N GLY A 255 -4.75 31.39 67.24
CA GLY A 255 -4.67 30.03 66.69
C GLY A 255 -5.62 29.80 65.51
N VAL A 256 -6.82 30.39 65.53
CA VAL A 256 -7.76 30.36 64.42
C VAL A 256 -7.27 31.20 63.24
N GLN A 257 -6.72 32.39 63.50
CA GLN A 257 -6.15 33.28 62.48
C GLN A 257 -4.99 32.61 61.73
N GLU A 258 -4.09 31.92 62.44
CA GLU A 258 -3.02 31.14 61.81
C GLU A 258 -3.55 30.00 60.94
N LYS A 259 -4.57 29.27 61.42
CA LYS A 259 -5.23 28.21 60.65
C LYS A 259 -5.90 28.75 59.39
N LEU A 260 -6.54 29.92 59.48
CA LEU A 260 -7.12 30.62 58.33
C LEU A 260 -6.04 30.98 57.31
N GLY A 261 -4.93 31.59 57.73
CA GLY A 261 -3.82 31.92 56.84
C GLY A 261 -3.14 30.71 56.19
N ARG A 262 -3.13 29.53 56.85
CA ARG A 262 -2.68 28.27 56.21
C ARG A 262 -3.67 27.79 55.15
N LYS A 263 -4.98 27.88 55.41
CA LYS A 263 -6.02 27.49 54.44
C LYS A 263 -6.04 28.42 53.23
N GLU A 264 -5.86 29.73 53.43
CA GLU A 264 -5.75 30.69 52.33
C GLU A 264 -4.54 30.42 51.44
N ARG A 265 -3.37 30.12 52.02
CA ARG A 265 -2.19 29.72 51.23
C ARG A 265 -2.44 28.47 50.40
N ARG A 266 -3.05 27.43 50.99
CA ARG A 266 -3.45 26.22 50.25
C ARG A 266 -4.46 26.52 49.14
N ALA A 267 -5.43 27.39 49.39
CA ALA A 267 -6.40 27.79 48.38
C ALA A 267 -5.73 28.55 47.21
N ARG A 268 -4.77 29.43 47.49
CA ARG A 268 -3.96 30.10 46.45
C ARG A 268 -3.12 29.10 45.66
N GLU A 269 -2.51 28.13 46.32
CA GLU A 269 -1.72 27.08 45.66
C GLU A 269 -2.59 26.20 44.74
N LEU A 270 -3.78 25.79 45.20
CA LEU A 270 -4.72 25.05 44.38
C LEU A 270 -5.23 25.86 43.19
N LYS A 271 -5.49 27.16 43.37
CA LYS A 271 -5.84 28.07 42.27
C LYS A 271 -4.73 28.14 41.22
N ARG A 272 -3.46 28.26 41.63
CA ARG A 272 -2.31 28.23 40.71
C ARG A 272 -2.21 26.88 39.99
N LYS A 273 -2.37 25.76 40.69
CA LYS A 273 -2.39 24.42 40.07
C LYS A 273 -3.52 24.27 39.05
N HIS A 274 -4.71 24.81 39.34
CA HIS A 274 -5.82 24.83 38.38
C HIS A 274 -5.54 25.73 37.17
N ALA A 275 -4.93 26.90 37.36
CA ALA A 275 -4.52 27.77 36.27
C ALA A 275 -3.50 27.08 35.36
N ASN A 276 -2.43 26.51 35.94
CA ASN A 276 -1.42 25.77 35.20
C ASN A 276 -2.01 24.55 34.45
N LEU A 277 -2.95 23.82 35.05
CA LEU A 277 -3.66 22.72 34.36
C LEU A 277 -4.55 23.23 33.23
N GLY A 278 -5.13 24.43 33.38
CA GLY A 278 -5.86 25.12 32.31
C GLY A 278 -4.95 25.45 31.13
N GLU A 279 -3.80 26.05 31.38
CA GLU A 279 -2.77 26.36 30.36
C GLU A 279 -2.25 25.09 29.67
N GLN A 280 -2.02 24.01 30.41
CA GLN A 280 -1.64 22.72 29.82
C GLN A 280 -2.75 22.14 28.93
N HIS A 281 -4.01 22.28 29.33
CA HIS A 281 -5.13 21.81 28.54
C HIS A 281 -5.30 22.63 27.25
N THR A 282 -5.12 23.95 27.30
CA THR A 282 -5.16 24.80 26.10
C THR A 282 -4.01 24.47 25.16
N ALA A 283 -2.78 24.31 25.66
CA ALA A 283 -1.64 23.91 24.85
C ALA A 283 -1.85 22.53 24.17
N LEU A 284 -2.42 21.56 24.88
CA LEU A 284 -2.74 20.25 24.29
C LEU A 284 -3.86 20.33 23.23
N LEU A 285 -4.80 21.28 23.35
CA LEU A 285 -5.80 21.51 22.31
C LEU A 285 -5.17 22.13 21.06
N GLU A 286 -4.28 23.10 21.21
CA GLU A 286 -3.53 23.69 20.09
C GLU A 286 -2.67 22.64 19.37
N ASP A 287 -1.95 21.79 20.11
CA ASP A 287 -1.18 20.67 19.54
C ASP A 287 -2.10 19.66 18.82
N PHE A 288 -3.28 19.38 19.38
CA PHE A 288 -4.26 18.50 18.76
C PHE A 288 -4.80 19.08 17.45
N GLU A 289 -5.17 20.37 17.43
CA GLU A 289 -5.63 21.09 16.25
C GLU A 289 -4.54 21.13 15.17
N ALA A 290 -3.30 21.45 15.53
CA ALA A 290 -2.17 21.42 14.60
C ALA A 290 -1.94 20.01 14.00
N SER A 291 -2.05 18.96 14.81
CA SER A 291 -1.96 17.57 14.32
C SER A 291 -3.12 17.20 13.39
N GLN A 292 -4.32 17.73 13.65
CA GLN A 292 -5.49 17.51 12.83
C GLN A 292 -5.36 18.22 11.46
N GLU A 293 -4.85 19.44 11.45
CA GLU A 293 -4.52 20.18 10.22
C GLU A 293 -3.48 19.45 9.37
N GLN A 294 -2.44 18.88 10.00
CA GLN A 294 -1.46 18.03 9.29
C GLN A 294 -2.10 16.80 8.67
N VAL A 295 -3.00 16.12 9.40
CA VAL A 295 -3.74 14.97 8.88
C VAL A 295 -4.62 15.37 7.69
N ASP A 296 -5.30 16.51 7.76
CA ASP A 296 -6.15 16.99 6.68
C ASP A 296 -5.33 17.46 5.46
N HIS A 297 -4.16 18.05 5.68
CA HIS A 297 -3.19 18.35 4.63
C HIS A 297 -2.70 17.08 3.92
N LEU A 298 -2.32 16.04 4.66
CA LEU A 298 -1.90 14.75 4.08
C LEU A 298 -3.03 14.04 3.34
N LYS A 299 -4.28 14.14 3.84
CA LYS A 299 -5.46 13.63 3.10
C LYS A 299 -5.67 14.37 1.79
N ALA A 300 -5.50 15.70 1.76
CA ALA A 300 -5.59 16.50 0.55
C ALA A 300 -4.49 16.11 -0.45
N GLN A 301 -3.24 15.94 0.00
CA GLN A 301 -2.15 15.44 -0.85
C GLN A 301 -2.42 14.03 -1.41
N LEU A 302 -2.98 13.12 -0.60
CA LEU A 302 -3.36 11.79 -1.07
C LEU A 302 -4.53 11.82 -2.06
N ALA A 303 -5.45 12.78 -1.94
CA ALA A 303 -6.52 12.98 -2.92
C ALA A 303 -5.95 13.46 -4.25
N LEU A 304 -5.07 14.47 -4.24
CA LEU A 304 -4.39 14.96 -5.44
C LEU A 304 -3.58 13.86 -6.13
N ARG A 305 -2.78 13.07 -5.40
CA ARG A 305 -2.03 11.93 -5.95
C ARG A 305 -2.93 10.86 -6.58
N LYS A 306 -4.15 10.67 -6.06
CA LYS A 306 -5.12 9.73 -6.64
C LYS A 306 -5.73 10.28 -7.92
N GLU A 307 -6.02 11.58 -7.97
CA GLU A 307 -6.51 12.25 -9.18
C GLU A 307 -5.43 12.24 -10.28
N GLU A 308 -4.17 12.52 -9.94
CA GLU A 308 -3.01 12.39 -10.85
C GLU A 308 -2.89 10.96 -11.40
N ALA A 309 -2.93 9.93 -10.54
CA ALA A 309 -2.85 8.54 -10.98
C ALA A 309 -4.05 8.10 -11.84
N LEU A 310 -5.24 8.67 -11.60
CA LEU A 310 -6.42 8.44 -12.45
C LEU A 310 -6.25 9.11 -13.81
N ALA A 311 -5.75 10.35 -13.84
CA ALA A 311 -5.46 11.06 -15.08
C ALA A 311 -4.39 10.32 -15.91
N GLU A 312 -3.30 9.85 -15.30
CA GLU A 312 -2.27 9.04 -15.96
C GLU A 312 -2.85 7.72 -16.51
N ALA A 313 -3.75 7.06 -15.76
CA ALA A 313 -4.42 5.84 -16.21
C ALA A 313 -5.35 6.10 -17.40
N ASP A 314 -6.05 7.23 -17.43
CA ASP A 314 -6.90 7.62 -18.54
C ASP A 314 -6.07 8.04 -19.78
N GLU A 315 -4.97 8.77 -19.60
CA GLU A 315 -4.01 9.04 -20.68
C GLU A 315 -3.43 7.74 -21.26
N PHE A 316 -3.08 6.77 -20.42
CA PHE A 316 -2.60 5.47 -20.88
C PHE A 316 -3.68 4.70 -21.68
N ARG A 317 -4.94 4.75 -21.23
CA ARG A 317 -6.07 4.17 -21.98
C ARG A 317 -6.27 4.84 -23.32
N GLU A 318 -6.21 6.18 -23.38
CA GLU A 318 -6.29 6.91 -24.64
C GLU A 318 -5.15 6.54 -25.59
N GLN A 319 -3.92 6.42 -25.09
CA GLN A 319 -2.78 5.98 -25.89
C GLN A 319 -2.96 4.55 -26.41
N SER A 320 -3.45 3.63 -25.57
CA SER A 320 -3.74 2.25 -25.96
C SER A 320 -4.85 2.19 -27.03
N LEU A 321 -5.89 3.03 -26.91
CA LEU A 321 -6.93 3.15 -27.93
C LEU A 321 -6.38 3.68 -29.26
N ARG A 322 -5.54 4.73 -29.24
CA ARG A 322 -4.88 5.25 -30.46
C ARG A 322 -4.01 4.18 -31.13
N GLN A 323 -3.22 3.43 -30.35
CA GLN A 323 -2.43 2.32 -30.88
C GLN A 323 -3.31 1.20 -31.47
N ALA A 324 -4.44 0.88 -30.84
CA ALA A 324 -5.39 -0.10 -31.36
C ALA A 324 -6.04 0.38 -32.67
N GLU A 325 -6.37 1.67 -32.78
CA GLU A 325 -6.87 2.29 -34.01
C GLU A 325 -5.83 2.25 -35.14
N GLU A 326 -4.57 2.58 -34.85
CA GLU A 326 -3.45 2.48 -35.80
C GLU A 326 -3.24 1.05 -36.29
N VAL A 327 -3.23 0.07 -35.38
CA VAL A 327 -3.17 -1.36 -35.76
C VAL A 327 -4.37 -1.75 -36.61
N GLY A 328 -5.56 -1.24 -36.31
CA GLY A 328 -6.76 -1.45 -37.13
C GLY A 328 -6.63 -0.90 -38.55
N VAL A 329 -6.03 0.28 -38.72
CA VAL A 329 -5.74 0.85 -40.06
C VAL A 329 -4.70 0.01 -40.81
N LEU A 330 -3.64 -0.44 -40.13
CA LEU A 330 -2.62 -1.30 -40.74
C LEU A 330 -3.18 -2.66 -41.17
N LEU A 331 -4.05 -3.28 -40.36
CA LEU A 331 -4.72 -4.53 -40.71
C LEU A 331 -5.62 -4.38 -41.94
N LYS A 332 -6.41 -3.29 -42.02
CA LYS A 332 -7.22 -3.00 -43.24
C LYS A 332 -6.34 -2.85 -44.48
N ARG A 333 -5.19 -2.19 -44.35
CA ARG A 333 -4.22 -2.06 -45.46
C ARG A 333 -3.59 -3.40 -45.84
N GLU A 334 -3.31 -4.27 -44.87
CA GLU A 334 -2.83 -5.64 -45.13
C GLU A 334 -3.89 -6.47 -45.88
N GLU A 335 -5.17 -6.35 -45.49
CA GLU A 335 -6.30 -6.99 -46.19
C GLU A 335 -6.42 -6.47 -47.64
N GLU A 336 -6.34 -5.15 -47.85
CA GLU A 336 -6.35 -4.54 -49.19
C GLU A 336 -5.17 -5.01 -50.06
N LEU A 337 -3.96 -5.12 -49.49
CA LEU A 337 -2.79 -5.63 -50.21
C LEU A 337 -2.91 -7.13 -50.50
N SER A 338 -3.48 -7.90 -49.58
CA SER A 338 -3.71 -9.34 -49.78
C SER A 338 -4.73 -9.58 -50.88
N THR A 339 -5.83 -8.82 -50.92
CA THR A 339 -6.82 -8.91 -52.00
C THR A 339 -6.23 -8.48 -53.34
N ALA A 340 -5.43 -7.40 -53.38
CA ALA A 340 -4.71 -6.99 -54.59
C ALA A 340 -3.73 -8.06 -55.10
N LEU A 341 -3.00 -8.72 -54.20
CA LEU A 341 -2.10 -9.83 -54.55
C LEU A 341 -2.88 -11.04 -55.09
N GLU A 342 -4.00 -11.39 -54.47
CA GLU A 342 -4.89 -12.46 -54.95
C GLU A 342 -5.44 -12.15 -56.35
N GLU A 343 -5.82 -10.90 -56.61
CA GLU A 343 -6.25 -10.44 -57.93
C GLU A 343 -5.13 -10.52 -58.97
N GLU A 344 -3.89 -10.15 -58.63
CA GLU A 344 -2.72 -10.27 -59.52
C GLU A 344 -2.35 -11.74 -59.78
N VAL A 345 -2.44 -12.60 -58.77
CA VAL A 345 -2.25 -14.05 -58.94
C VAL A 345 -3.34 -14.61 -59.84
N ALA A 346 -4.60 -14.21 -59.65
CA ALA A 346 -5.72 -14.62 -60.47
C ALA A 346 -5.58 -14.12 -61.92
N SER A 347 -5.14 -12.88 -62.15
CA SER A 347 -4.90 -12.33 -63.49
C SER A 347 -3.77 -13.10 -64.20
N ARG A 348 -2.63 -13.34 -63.54
CA ARG A 348 -1.54 -14.17 -64.07
C ARG A 348 -1.96 -15.62 -64.34
N GLN A 349 -2.88 -16.17 -63.55
CA GLN A 349 -3.44 -17.49 -63.83
C GLN A 349 -4.36 -17.47 -65.05
N ARG A 350 -5.15 -16.42 -65.25
CA ARG A 350 -5.97 -16.23 -66.45
C ARG A 350 -5.08 -16.08 -67.69
N GLU A 351 -4.06 -15.21 -67.64
CA GLU A 351 -3.08 -15.05 -68.71
C GLU A 351 -2.37 -16.37 -69.05
N ARG A 352 -1.95 -17.15 -68.04
CA ARG A 352 -1.38 -18.49 -68.28
C ARG A 352 -2.35 -19.44 -68.95
N ARG A 353 -3.63 -19.43 -68.55
CA ARG A 353 -4.67 -20.26 -69.20
C ARG A 353 -4.93 -19.83 -70.64
N GLU A 354 -4.95 -18.52 -70.90
CA GLU A 354 -5.07 -17.95 -72.24
C GLU A 354 -3.88 -18.31 -73.12
N HIS A 355 -2.65 -18.19 -72.59
CA HIS A 355 -1.43 -18.61 -73.27
C HIS A 355 -1.47 -20.11 -73.58
N HIS A 356 -1.82 -20.96 -72.60
CA HIS A 356 -1.99 -22.40 -72.85
C HIS A 356 -3.09 -22.70 -73.88
N HIS A 357 -4.16 -21.91 -73.92
CA HIS A 357 -5.19 -22.06 -74.95
C HIS A 357 -4.64 -21.64 -76.33
N ALA A 358 -3.90 -20.55 -76.41
CA ALA A 358 -3.26 -20.09 -77.64
C ALA A 358 -2.24 -21.11 -78.15
N ASP A 359 -1.41 -21.68 -77.27
CA ASP A 359 -0.47 -22.75 -77.59
C ASP A 359 -1.20 -23.98 -78.12
N ARG A 360 -2.28 -24.43 -77.47
CA ARG A 360 -3.11 -25.55 -77.96
C ARG A 360 -3.72 -25.26 -79.32
N GLN A 361 -4.17 -24.04 -79.57
CA GLN A 361 -4.67 -23.64 -80.89
C GLN A 361 -3.55 -23.61 -81.93
N ALA A 362 -2.35 -23.14 -81.58
CA ALA A 362 -1.19 -23.12 -82.46
C ALA A 362 -0.75 -24.55 -82.83
N VAL A 363 -0.70 -25.46 -81.84
CA VAL A 363 -0.43 -26.89 -82.06
C VAL A 363 -1.51 -27.51 -82.96
N ALA A 364 -2.80 -27.27 -82.69
CA ALA A 364 -3.88 -27.78 -83.52
C ALA A 364 -3.82 -27.26 -84.97
N ARG A 365 -3.43 -25.99 -85.17
CA ARG A 365 -3.19 -25.39 -86.50
C ARG A 365 -1.98 -26.03 -87.18
N ALA A 366 -0.89 -26.27 -86.45
CA ALA A 366 0.29 -26.95 -86.98
C ALA A 366 -0.04 -28.39 -87.40
N GLU A 367 -0.77 -29.14 -86.57
CA GLU A 367 -1.26 -30.49 -86.92
C GLU A 367 -2.20 -30.48 -88.14
N ALA A 368 -3.08 -29.48 -88.25
CA ALA A 368 -3.96 -29.34 -89.41
C ALA A 368 -3.17 -29.02 -90.69
N ALA A 369 -2.13 -28.17 -90.59
CA ALA A 369 -1.21 -27.88 -91.68
C ALA A 369 -0.36 -29.10 -92.05
N GLU A 370 0.07 -29.90 -91.07
CA GLU A 370 0.78 -31.15 -91.33
C GLU A 370 -0.11 -32.16 -92.05
N LYS A 371 -1.37 -32.30 -91.61
CA LYS A 371 -2.36 -33.16 -92.28
C LYS A 371 -2.64 -32.69 -93.71
N SER A 372 -2.73 -31.38 -93.95
CA SER A 372 -2.94 -30.85 -95.31
C SER A 372 -1.71 -31.06 -96.20
N LEU A 373 -0.50 -30.88 -95.66
CA LEU A 373 0.76 -31.22 -96.32
C LEU A 373 0.83 -32.72 -96.63
N GLN A 374 0.47 -33.61 -95.71
CA GLN A 374 0.41 -35.05 -95.96
C GLN A 374 -0.57 -35.40 -97.08
N VAL A 375 -1.73 -34.75 -97.15
CA VAL A 375 -2.70 -34.93 -98.24
C VAL A 375 -2.10 -34.44 -99.57
N SER A 376 -1.45 -33.28 -99.58
CA SER A 376 -0.77 -32.73 -100.76
C SER A 376 0.36 -33.65 -101.24
N VAL A 377 1.23 -34.13 -100.33
CA VAL A 377 2.28 -35.11 -100.64
C VAL A 377 1.69 -36.40 -101.22
N LYS A 378 0.59 -36.92 -100.64
CA LYS A 378 -0.13 -38.09 -101.19
C LYS A 378 -0.72 -37.83 -102.58
N GLN A 379 -1.16 -36.60 -102.87
CA GLN A 379 -1.62 -36.22 -104.20
C GLN A 379 -0.46 -36.09 -105.19
N GLU A 380 0.66 -35.50 -104.78
CA GLU A 380 1.88 -35.41 -105.59
C GLU A 380 2.45 -36.79 -105.91
N THR A 381 2.48 -37.73 -104.95
CA THR A 381 2.94 -39.09 -105.22
C THR A 381 2.01 -39.80 -106.20
N ARG A 382 0.69 -39.67 -106.06
CA ARG A 382 -0.28 -40.16 -107.06
C ARG A 382 -0.09 -39.54 -108.43
N LEU A 383 0.20 -38.24 -108.52
CA LEU A 383 0.48 -37.55 -109.78
C LEU A 383 1.81 -38.00 -110.38
N ARG A 384 2.86 -38.21 -109.57
CA ARG A 384 4.14 -38.78 -110.01
C ARG A 384 3.97 -40.21 -110.52
N GLU A 385 3.19 -41.04 -109.84
CA GLU A 385 2.84 -42.39 -110.29
C GLU A 385 2.08 -42.36 -111.62
N LYS A 386 1.06 -41.49 -111.75
CA LYS A 386 0.35 -41.28 -113.03
C LYS A 386 1.27 -40.78 -114.14
N ASN A 387 2.18 -39.85 -113.85
CA ASN A 387 3.17 -39.40 -114.83
C ASN A 387 4.10 -40.54 -115.23
N LYS A 388 4.50 -41.40 -114.28
CA LYS A 388 5.32 -42.57 -114.55
C LYS A 388 4.57 -43.59 -115.42
N THR A 389 3.29 -43.84 -115.18
CA THR A 389 2.47 -44.71 -116.04
C THR A 389 2.26 -44.10 -117.42
N MET A 390 1.99 -42.80 -117.53
CA MET A 390 1.89 -42.12 -118.83
C MET A 390 3.22 -42.16 -119.60
N MET A 391 4.36 -41.95 -118.94
CA MET A 391 5.68 -42.07 -119.57
C MET A 391 5.95 -43.52 -120.03
N ALA A 392 5.52 -44.51 -119.26
CA ALA A 392 5.59 -45.92 -119.67
C ALA A 392 4.67 -46.24 -120.86
N GLU A 393 3.47 -45.66 -120.92
CA GLU A 393 2.54 -45.77 -122.05
C GLU A 393 3.08 -45.06 -123.30
N LEU A 394 3.68 -43.87 -123.17
CA LEU A 394 4.35 -43.19 -124.29
C LEU A 394 5.54 -44.01 -124.80
N GLN A 395 6.31 -44.65 -123.92
CA GLN A 395 7.37 -45.57 -124.32
C GLN A 395 6.82 -46.84 -124.98
N ARG A 396 5.66 -47.34 -124.55
CA ARG A 396 4.99 -48.49 -125.15
C ARG A 396 4.45 -48.14 -126.55
N LEU A 397 3.78 -47.00 -126.69
CA LEU A 397 3.32 -46.48 -128.00
C LEU A 397 4.52 -46.17 -128.92
N GLY A 398 5.64 -45.72 -128.37
CA GLY A 398 6.90 -45.58 -129.12
C GLY A 398 7.46 -46.92 -129.63
N LYS A 399 7.29 -48.01 -128.85
CA LYS A 399 7.65 -49.38 -129.28
C LYS A 399 6.67 -49.93 -130.33
N GLU A 400 5.37 -49.71 -130.16
CA GLU A 400 4.33 -50.11 -131.12
C GLU A 400 4.44 -49.34 -132.45
N ALA A 401 4.87 -48.07 -132.42
CA ALA A 401 5.21 -47.29 -133.63
C ALA A 401 6.49 -47.81 -134.33
N GLY A 402 7.46 -48.34 -133.57
CA GLY A 402 8.64 -49.00 -134.12
C GLY A 402 8.35 -50.38 -134.72
N GLU A 403 7.27 -51.04 -134.29
CA GLU A 403 6.80 -52.33 -134.81
C GLU A 403 5.95 -52.16 -136.08
N ALA A 404 5.21 -51.06 -136.23
CA ALA A 404 4.51 -50.71 -137.46
C ALA A 404 5.46 -50.37 -138.65
N ALA A 405 6.67 -49.89 -138.38
CA ALA A 405 7.70 -49.64 -139.40
C ALA A 405 8.42 -50.92 -139.87
N ARG A 406 8.41 -52.00 -139.07
CA ARG A 406 9.11 -53.28 -139.36
C ARG A 406 8.23 -54.33 -140.06
N LEU A 407 6.96 -54.02 -140.30
CA LEU A 407 5.97 -54.90 -140.96
C LEU A 407 5.79 -54.64 -142.48
N ARG A 408 6.59 -53.75 -143.09
CA ARG A 408 6.60 -53.52 -144.55
C ARG A 408 7.77 -54.18 -145.31
N GLU A 409 8.66 -54.92 -144.63
CA GLU A 409 9.91 -55.40 -145.24
C GLU A 409 10.21 -56.91 -145.04
N ARG A 410 9.24 -57.71 -144.57
CA ARG A 410 9.42 -59.16 -144.29
C ARG A 410 8.35 -60.04 -144.94
N GLY A 411 8.22 -59.91 -146.26
CA GLY A 411 7.34 -60.73 -147.09
C GLY A 411 8.07 -61.60 -148.13
N ARG A 412 9.41 -61.56 -148.19
CA ARG A 412 10.21 -62.42 -149.06
C ARG A 412 11.38 -62.98 -148.25
N ASP A 413 11.55 -64.29 -148.33
CA ASP A 413 12.77 -65.03 -147.97
C ASP A 413 12.89 -65.54 -146.53
N LEU A 414 11.86 -66.28 -146.09
CA LEU A 414 12.00 -67.36 -145.10
C LEU A 414 11.79 -68.71 -145.77
N ALA A 415 12.84 -69.22 -146.43
CA ALA A 415 13.00 -70.64 -146.64
C ALA A 415 14.48 -70.96 -146.74
N VAL A 416 14.92 -71.96 -145.97
CA VAL A 416 16.30 -72.46 -145.87
C VAL A 416 17.19 -71.58 -144.98
N GLU A 417 16.83 -71.40 -143.71
CA GLU A 417 16.91 -72.46 -142.69
C GLU A 417 18.37 -72.89 -142.47
N THR A 418 18.82 -72.65 -141.23
CA THR A 418 19.44 -73.71 -140.43
C THR A 418 20.64 -74.42 -141.03
N LYS A 419 21.75 -73.70 -141.24
CA LYS A 419 23.07 -74.37 -141.24
C LYS A 419 24.31 -73.53 -140.97
N ARG A 420 24.19 -72.46 -140.20
CA ARG A 420 25.38 -71.80 -139.66
C ARG A 420 25.08 -71.19 -138.30
N LEU A 421 24.69 -72.01 -137.34
CA LEU A 421 25.68 -72.69 -136.51
C LEU A 421 26.86 -71.76 -136.16
N ALA A 422 26.78 -71.31 -134.92
CA ALA A 422 27.73 -71.79 -133.91
C ALA A 422 29.11 -71.17 -133.91
N LYS A 423 29.23 -69.88 -134.25
CA LYS A 423 30.39 -69.08 -133.84
C LYS A 423 30.00 -67.62 -133.62
N GLU A 424 29.46 -67.31 -132.44
CA GLU A 424 29.94 -66.16 -131.65
C GLU A 424 29.25 -66.13 -130.29
N ALA A 425 29.75 -67.03 -129.44
CA ALA A 425 29.62 -66.98 -128.00
C ALA A 425 30.73 -66.12 -127.37
N GLU A 426 31.17 -65.03 -128.00
CA GLU A 426 32.38 -64.29 -127.59
C GLU A 426 32.20 -62.76 -127.44
N ALA A 427 31.01 -62.33 -127.01
CA ALA A 427 30.82 -60.98 -126.44
C ALA A 427 29.87 -61.01 -125.23
N ARG A 428 30.39 -61.66 -124.17
CA ARG A 428 30.04 -61.41 -122.77
C ARG A 428 30.41 -59.97 -122.36
N GLN A 429 30.05 -59.62 -121.13
CA GLN A 429 30.56 -58.51 -120.29
C GLN A 429 29.84 -57.16 -120.44
N GLY A 430 28.73 -57.02 -119.72
CA GLY A 430 28.16 -55.69 -119.46
C GLY A 430 26.94 -55.61 -118.53
N ARG A 431 26.33 -56.73 -118.11
CA ARG A 431 25.02 -56.67 -117.40
C ARG A 431 24.96 -57.39 -116.06
N LEU A 432 26.07 -57.45 -115.34
CA LEU A 432 26.11 -57.96 -113.96
C LEU A 432 26.63 -56.94 -112.91
N GLU A 433 26.90 -55.69 -113.30
CA GLU A 433 27.33 -54.62 -112.36
C GLU A 433 26.23 -53.60 -111.99
N GLU A 434 25.11 -53.53 -112.74
CA GLU A 434 24.05 -52.53 -112.49
C GLU A 434 23.08 -52.92 -111.34
N ALA A 435 23.25 -54.12 -110.76
CA ALA A 435 22.49 -54.56 -109.59
C ALA A 435 23.15 -54.17 -108.24
N ARG A 436 24.37 -53.61 -108.24
CA ARG A 436 25.08 -53.15 -107.03
C ARG A 436 24.88 -51.67 -106.69
N GLN A 437 24.20 -50.88 -107.54
CA GLN A 437 23.99 -49.43 -107.35
C GLN A 437 22.62 -49.04 -106.76
N LYS A 438 21.82 -49.99 -106.25
CA LYS A 438 20.56 -49.69 -105.52
C LYS A 438 20.66 -49.88 -104.00
N GLY A 439 21.85 -49.70 -103.45
CA GLY A 439 22.13 -49.68 -102.00
C GLY A 439 22.47 -48.30 -101.43
N ALA A 440 22.36 -47.22 -102.21
CA ALA A 440 22.87 -45.89 -101.83
C ALA A 440 21.81 -44.90 -101.29
N THR A 441 20.58 -45.33 -101.02
CA THR A 441 19.52 -44.44 -100.47
C THR A 441 18.97 -44.90 -99.12
N ALA A 442 19.63 -45.86 -98.45
CA ALA A 442 19.29 -46.30 -97.10
C ALA A 442 20.21 -45.71 -96.01
N GLU A 443 21.37 -45.14 -96.38
CA GLU A 443 22.30 -44.50 -95.43
C GLU A 443 21.97 -43.02 -95.13
N GLU A 444 21.25 -42.31 -96.01
CA GLU A 444 20.78 -40.93 -95.72
C GLU A 444 19.62 -40.89 -94.73
N ALA A 445 18.75 -41.90 -94.72
CA ALA A 445 17.69 -42.03 -93.72
C ALA A 445 18.23 -42.34 -92.31
N LEU A 446 19.40 -42.98 -92.22
CA LEU A 446 20.07 -43.31 -90.95
C LEU A 446 20.91 -42.14 -90.38
N ARG A 447 21.34 -41.18 -91.22
CA ARG A 447 21.94 -39.91 -90.75
C ARG A 447 20.90 -38.94 -90.20
N ALA A 448 19.74 -38.80 -90.85
CA ALA A 448 18.65 -37.94 -90.36
C ALA A 448 18.07 -38.42 -89.00
N SER A 449 18.05 -39.74 -88.76
CA SER A 449 17.61 -40.30 -87.47
C SER A 449 18.64 -40.13 -86.34
N LYS A 450 19.93 -39.91 -86.65
CA LYS A 450 20.98 -39.67 -85.64
C LYS A 450 21.01 -38.19 -85.20
N GLU A 451 20.77 -37.26 -86.11
CA GLU A 451 20.71 -35.82 -85.79
C GLU A 451 19.47 -35.45 -84.93
N SER A 452 18.33 -36.14 -85.14
CA SER A 452 17.15 -36.02 -84.27
C SER A 452 17.39 -36.54 -82.84
N LEU A 453 18.24 -37.55 -82.66
CA LEU A 453 18.60 -38.12 -81.36
C LEU A 453 19.66 -37.28 -80.62
N GLU A 454 20.51 -36.56 -81.34
CA GLU A 454 21.46 -35.61 -80.74
C GLU A 454 20.78 -34.31 -80.30
N ALA A 455 19.76 -33.84 -81.04
CA ALA A 455 18.91 -32.71 -80.61
C ALA A 455 18.13 -33.02 -79.32
N GLU A 456 17.65 -34.26 -79.16
CA GLU A 456 16.97 -34.71 -77.93
C GLU A 456 17.93 -34.84 -76.74
N LYS A 457 19.20 -35.21 -76.98
CA LYS A 457 20.24 -35.23 -75.95
C LYS A 457 20.61 -33.81 -75.49
N SER A 458 20.73 -32.85 -76.40
CA SER A 458 20.95 -31.45 -76.01
C SER A 458 19.77 -30.83 -75.24
N SER A 459 18.54 -31.26 -75.53
CA SER A 459 17.33 -30.83 -74.79
C SER A 459 17.27 -31.44 -73.39
N LYS A 460 17.64 -32.72 -73.23
CA LYS A 460 17.77 -33.36 -71.91
C LYS A 460 18.93 -32.78 -71.09
N GLU A 461 20.03 -32.39 -71.72
CA GLU A 461 21.13 -31.68 -71.03
C GLU A 461 20.74 -30.26 -70.63
N ALA A 462 19.91 -29.55 -71.41
CA ALA A 462 19.37 -28.24 -71.03
C ALA A 462 18.44 -28.34 -69.81
N LEU A 463 17.53 -29.33 -69.79
CA LEU A 463 16.68 -29.63 -68.62
C LEU A 463 17.48 -30.10 -67.40
N ALA A 464 18.60 -30.82 -67.61
CA ALA A 464 19.50 -31.19 -66.53
C ALA A 464 20.25 -29.97 -65.95
N ARG A 465 20.59 -28.97 -66.78
CA ARG A 465 21.17 -27.70 -66.31
C ARG A 465 20.16 -26.87 -65.52
N GLU A 466 18.93 -26.70 -66.02
CA GLU A 466 17.88 -25.96 -65.29
C GLU A 466 17.51 -26.62 -63.95
N THR A 467 17.48 -27.96 -63.90
CA THR A 467 17.25 -28.68 -62.63
C THR A 467 18.44 -28.60 -61.68
N SER A 468 19.67 -28.45 -62.18
CA SER A 468 20.85 -28.19 -61.34
C SER A 468 20.86 -26.75 -60.81
N GLU A 469 20.45 -25.76 -61.61
CA GLU A 469 20.33 -24.36 -61.20
C GLU A 469 19.21 -24.18 -60.16
N MET A 470 18.06 -24.83 -60.33
CA MET A 470 17.01 -24.84 -59.30
C MET A 470 17.46 -25.49 -57.99
N LYS A 471 18.32 -26.52 -58.03
CA LYS A 471 18.89 -27.11 -56.82
C LYS A 471 19.88 -26.19 -56.12
N VAL A 472 20.69 -25.44 -56.87
CA VAL A 472 21.60 -24.41 -56.31
C VAL A 472 20.79 -23.29 -55.66
N LEU A 473 19.76 -22.77 -56.33
CA LEU A 473 18.88 -21.73 -55.78
C LEU A 473 18.10 -22.19 -54.55
N LEU A 474 17.67 -23.46 -54.50
CA LEU A 474 17.06 -24.04 -53.30
C LEU A 474 18.08 -24.23 -52.17
N GLY A 475 19.32 -24.61 -52.48
CA GLY A 475 20.42 -24.68 -51.51
C GLY A 475 20.76 -23.32 -50.91
N GLU A 476 20.85 -22.27 -51.73
CA GLU A 476 21.08 -20.90 -51.29
C GLU A 476 19.92 -20.36 -50.43
N LYS A 477 18.67 -20.65 -50.80
CA LYS A 477 17.50 -20.30 -49.97
C LYS A 477 17.50 -21.01 -48.61
N LEU A 478 17.87 -22.30 -48.57
CA LEU A 478 18.01 -23.03 -47.31
C LEU A 478 19.15 -22.46 -46.46
N ALA A 479 20.29 -22.12 -47.06
CA ALA A 479 21.40 -21.48 -46.35
C ALA A 479 21.03 -20.09 -45.80
N LEU A 480 20.23 -19.30 -46.52
CA LEU A 480 19.69 -18.03 -46.03
C LEU A 480 18.73 -18.23 -44.86
N LEU A 481 17.83 -19.22 -44.93
CA LEU A 481 16.92 -19.55 -43.83
C LEU A 481 17.68 -20.07 -42.58
N GLU A 482 18.76 -20.83 -42.76
CA GLU A 482 19.63 -21.24 -41.65
C GLU A 482 20.41 -20.06 -41.05
N ALA A 483 20.85 -19.11 -41.87
CA ALA A 483 21.48 -17.88 -41.40
C ALA A 483 20.50 -16.97 -40.65
N GLU A 484 19.26 -16.85 -41.12
CA GLU A 484 18.19 -16.12 -40.43
C GLU A 484 17.80 -16.79 -39.11
N LYS A 485 17.77 -18.13 -39.08
CA LYS A 485 17.53 -18.88 -37.83
C LYS A 485 18.65 -18.63 -36.82
N LYS A 486 19.92 -18.66 -37.23
CA LYS A 486 21.05 -18.31 -36.36
C LYS A 486 20.98 -16.88 -35.84
N LYS A 487 20.62 -15.90 -36.70
CA LYS A 487 20.40 -14.52 -36.26
C LYS A 487 19.26 -14.43 -35.24
N ALA A 488 18.17 -15.17 -35.42
CA ALA A 488 17.06 -15.20 -34.46
C ALA A 488 17.47 -15.84 -33.12
N ASP A 489 18.32 -16.86 -33.14
CA ASP A 489 18.88 -17.48 -31.93
C ASP A 489 19.83 -16.52 -31.19
N ASP A 490 20.71 -15.82 -31.92
CA ASP A 490 21.62 -14.80 -31.37
C ASP A 490 20.85 -13.59 -30.79
N GLU A 491 19.81 -13.11 -31.49
CA GLU A 491 18.90 -12.08 -30.97
C GLU A 491 18.13 -12.57 -29.72
N GLY A 492 17.75 -13.85 -29.69
CA GLY A 492 17.15 -14.49 -28.53
C GLY A 492 18.08 -14.49 -27.32
N GLU A 493 19.37 -14.80 -27.51
CA GLU A 493 20.38 -14.72 -26.46
C GLU A 493 20.65 -13.28 -26.01
N ALA A 494 20.73 -12.32 -26.93
CA ALA A 494 20.90 -10.91 -26.60
C ALA A 494 19.74 -10.38 -25.75
N ARG A 495 18.49 -10.76 -26.08
CA ARG A 495 17.30 -10.43 -25.28
C ARG A 495 17.35 -11.03 -23.88
N ARG A 496 17.78 -12.29 -23.74
CA ARG A 496 17.96 -12.93 -22.41
C ARG A 496 19.04 -12.24 -21.59
N ARG A 497 20.13 -11.78 -22.22
CA ARG A 497 21.17 -10.99 -21.53
C ARG A 497 20.63 -9.64 -21.07
N LEU A 498 19.88 -8.94 -21.91
CA LEU A 498 19.26 -7.65 -21.56
C LEU A 498 18.22 -7.80 -20.44
N GLU A 499 17.37 -8.82 -20.50
CA GLU A 499 16.40 -9.14 -19.44
C GLU A 499 17.09 -9.51 -18.12
N SER A 500 18.23 -10.22 -18.18
CA SER A 500 19.05 -10.50 -17.01
C SER A 500 19.69 -9.25 -16.41
N MET A 501 20.11 -8.27 -17.24
CA MET A 501 20.64 -6.99 -16.73
C MET A 501 19.55 -6.14 -16.08
N LEU A 502 18.37 -6.04 -16.69
CA LEU A 502 17.23 -5.31 -16.12
C LEU A 502 16.74 -5.92 -14.80
N LEU A 503 16.75 -7.25 -14.68
CA LEU A 503 16.46 -7.92 -13.40
C LEU A 503 17.54 -7.65 -12.34
N ALA A 504 18.80 -7.55 -12.75
CA ALA A 504 19.88 -7.18 -11.84
C ALA A 504 19.79 -5.71 -11.38
N GLU A 505 19.41 -4.79 -12.27
CA GLU A 505 19.14 -3.39 -11.92
C GLU A 505 17.95 -3.25 -10.98
N LYS A 506 16.81 -3.90 -11.28
CA LYS A 506 15.66 -3.92 -10.36
C LYS A 506 16.02 -4.48 -8.98
N LYS A 507 16.83 -5.55 -8.93
CA LYS A 507 17.31 -6.10 -7.67
C LYS A 507 18.23 -5.12 -6.93
N LYS A 508 19.05 -4.36 -7.65
CA LYS A 508 19.91 -3.31 -7.08
C LYS A 508 19.08 -2.13 -6.57
N GLU A 509 18.03 -1.73 -7.27
CA GLU A 509 17.07 -0.71 -6.83
C GLU A 509 16.30 -1.16 -5.58
N GLU A 510 15.83 -2.41 -5.53
CA GLU A 510 15.20 -2.99 -4.35
C GLU A 510 16.17 -3.04 -3.16
N GLU A 511 17.42 -3.45 -3.38
CA GLU A 511 18.47 -3.45 -2.34
C GLU A 511 18.80 -2.03 -1.85
N MET A 512 18.89 -1.05 -2.74
CA MET A 512 19.07 0.36 -2.37
C MET A 512 17.84 0.93 -1.65
N GLY A 513 16.62 0.53 -2.03
CA GLY A 513 15.39 0.91 -1.35
C GLY A 513 15.30 0.34 0.07
N ILE A 514 15.70 -0.92 0.27
CA ILE A 514 15.80 -1.54 1.60
C ILE A 514 16.89 -0.86 2.44
N ALA A 515 18.04 -0.53 1.84
CA ALA A 515 19.10 0.20 2.53
C ALA A 515 18.67 1.63 2.92
N ALA A 516 17.96 2.34 2.04
CA ALA A 516 17.40 3.66 2.33
C ALA A 516 16.33 3.62 3.43
N ALA A 517 15.46 2.61 3.41
CA ALA A 517 14.46 2.40 4.47
C ALA A 517 15.12 2.04 5.81
N ALA A 518 16.19 1.25 5.81
CA ALA A 518 16.97 0.94 7.01
C ALA A 518 17.68 2.20 7.55
N ALA A 519 18.26 3.04 6.68
CA ALA A 519 18.88 4.30 7.07
C ALA A 519 17.85 5.29 7.64
N ALA A 520 16.65 5.38 7.04
CA ALA A 520 15.56 6.21 7.55
C ALA A 520 15.06 5.72 8.92
N ALA A 521 14.95 4.39 9.12
CA ALA A 521 14.61 3.82 10.42
C ALA A 521 15.69 4.09 11.48
N GLN A 522 16.97 4.06 11.11
CA GLN A 522 18.08 4.38 11.99
C GLN A 522 18.10 5.87 12.37
N ALA A 523 17.83 6.77 11.42
CA ALA A 523 17.68 8.20 11.69
C ALA A 523 16.49 8.49 12.61
N ALA A 524 15.35 7.83 12.40
CA ALA A 524 14.18 7.96 13.27
C ALA A 524 14.47 7.48 14.71
N ALA A 525 15.25 6.40 14.86
CA ALA A 525 15.69 5.93 16.17
C ALA A 525 16.62 6.92 16.87
N GLN A 526 17.56 7.55 16.14
CA GLN A 526 18.44 8.58 16.69
C GLN A 526 17.67 9.84 17.12
N VAL A 527 16.65 10.25 16.36
CA VAL A 527 15.77 11.37 16.74
C VAL A 527 14.95 11.03 17.98
N ALA A 528 14.43 9.80 18.09
CA ALA A 528 13.72 9.36 19.29
C ALA A 528 14.62 9.33 20.53
N GLU A 529 15.88 8.90 20.39
CA GLU A 529 16.87 8.90 21.47
C GLU A 529 17.27 10.33 21.88
N ALA A 530 17.46 11.23 20.91
CA ALA A 530 17.72 12.64 21.18
C ALA A 530 16.55 13.32 21.91
N ASN A 531 15.31 13.02 21.52
CA ASN A 531 14.11 13.54 22.19
C ASN A 531 13.95 12.98 23.60
N ALA A 532 14.28 11.70 23.83
CA ALA A 532 14.29 11.12 25.17
C ALA A 532 15.36 11.74 26.07
N ALA A 533 16.56 12.02 25.52
CA ALA A 533 17.63 12.72 26.22
C ALA A 533 17.25 14.17 26.55
N ALA A 534 16.60 14.89 25.61
CA ALA A 534 16.09 16.24 25.85
C ALA A 534 15.01 16.26 26.94
N ALA A 535 14.07 15.32 26.93
CA ALA A 535 13.06 15.18 27.97
C ALA A 535 13.67 14.89 29.35
N ALA A 536 14.72 14.05 29.41
CA ALA A 536 15.45 13.79 30.65
C ALA A 536 16.22 15.03 31.16
N ALA A 537 16.81 15.82 30.26
CA ALA A 537 17.48 17.07 30.62
C ALA A 537 16.50 18.13 31.16
N VAL A 538 15.32 18.24 30.56
CA VAL A 538 14.25 19.14 31.03
C VAL A 538 13.75 18.70 32.41
N ALA A 539 13.57 17.40 32.64
CA ALA A 539 13.17 16.86 33.94
C ALA A 539 14.24 17.15 35.03
N ALA A 540 15.52 16.98 34.71
CA ALA A 540 16.62 17.29 35.62
C ALA A 540 16.70 18.79 35.93
N HIS A 541 16.49 19.67 34.94
CA HIS A 541 16.48 21.12 35.15
C HIS A 541 15.28 21.58 36.02
N ALA A 542 14.12 20.92 35.87
CA ALA A 542 12.96 21.18 36.72
C ALA A 542 13.20 20.79 38.18
N GLU A 543 13.95 19.70 38.43
CA GLU A 543 14.37 19.31 39.79
C GLU A 543 15.34 20.30 40.42
N VAL A 544 16.30 20.82 39.65
CA VAL A 544 17.24 21.85 40.13
C VAL A 544 16.52 23.15 40.49
N LEU A 545 15.58 23.61 39.66
CA LEU A 545 14.77 24.80 39.95
C LEU A 545 13.83 24.62 41.16
N ALA A 546 13.34 23.39 41.39
CA ALA A 546 12.55 23.08 42.57
C ALA A 546 13.41 23.14 43.85
N ALA A 547 14.65 22.64 43.80
CA ALA A 547 15.60 22.70 44.91
C ALA A 547 16.10 24.13 45.18
N GLU A 548 16.28 24.95 44.14
CA GLU A 548 16.75 26.33 44.26
C GLU A 548 15.68 27.25 44.89
N LYS A 549 14.39 26.99 44.61
CA LYS A 549 13.26 27.67 45.29
C LYS A 549 13.10 27.29 46.76
N GLU A 550 13.61 26.14 47.18
CA GLU A 550 13.57 25.70 48.59
C GLU A 550 14.70 26.34 49.44
N GLN A 551 15.75 26.86 48.80
CA GLN A 551 16.87 27.53 49.50
C GLN A 551 16.78 29.06 49.58
N GLN A 552 15.83 29.71 48.89
CA GLN A 552 15.76 31.18 48.79
C GLN A 552 14.82 31.91 49.77
N ASP A 553 14.32 31.29 50.85
CA ASP A 553 13.39 31.98 51.76
C ASP A 553 13.63 31.80 53.28
N PRO A 554 14.75 32.28 53.86
CA PRO A 554 14.88 32.38 55.31
C PRO A 554 14.59 33.78 55.91
N GLU A 555 14.44 34.86 55.15
CA GLU A 555 14.39 36.21 55.73
C GLU A 555 13.28 37.12 55.18
N ARG A 556 12.07 37.03 55.74
CA ARG A 556 11.15 38.19 55.82
C ARG A 556 10.15 38.05 56.97
N LYS A 557 10.67 38.25 58.19
CA LYS A 557 9.90 38.68 59.36
C LYS A 557 10.48 39.99 59.87
N LYS A 558 9.75 41.09 59.68
CA LYS A 558 9.53 42.19 60.65
C LYS A 558 9.01 43.45 59.96
N GLY A 559 8.08 44.12 60.63
CA GLY A 559 7.54 45.45 60.30
C GLY A 559 6.14 45.35 59.71
N GLY A 560 5.10 45.96 60.26
CA GLY A 560 5.00 46.87 61.40
C GLY A 560 3.56 47.37 61.44
N ASP A 561 3.04 47.55 62.64
CA ASP A 561 1.77 48.22 62.91
C ASP A 561 1.72 49.60 62.23
N LYS A 562 0.54 50.00 61.76
CA LYS A 562 0.03 51.36 62.01
C LYS A 562 -1.46 51.46 61.77
N ASP A 563 -2.06 52.09 62.77
CA ASP A 563 -3.46 52.44 62.95
C ASP A 563 -3.97 53.38 61.85
N THR A 564 -5.25 53.24 61.49
CA THR A 564 -6.15 54.38 61.27
C THR A 564 -7.60 53.88 61.35
N GLU A 565 -8.23 54.10 62.50
CA GLU A 565 -9.67 54.33 62.61
C GLU A 565 -9.98 55.75 62.08
N ARG A 566 -10.99 55.89 61.21
CA ARG A 566 -11.95 57.02 61.23
C ARG A 566 -13.05 56.86 60.19
N ASP A 567 -14.26 56.66 60.71
CA ASP A 567 -15.50 57.41 60.45
C ASP A 567 -16.04 57.60 59.02
N ASP A 568 -17.25 57.07 58.86
CA ASP A 568 -18.46 57.67 58.27
C ASP A 568 -18.61 57.83 56.75
N GLU A 569 -19.67 57.13 56.27
CA GLU A 569 -20.71 57.61 55.35
C GLU A 569 -20.29 58.58 54.23
N ALA A 570 -19.94 58.05 53.05
CA ALA A 570 -20.26 58.70 51.78
C ALA A 570 -20.29 57.68 50.62
N GLY A 571 -21.28 57.81 49.75
CA GLY A 571 -21.71 56.78 48.83
C GLY A 571 -20.71 56.33 47.77
N LYS A 572 -21.00 55.12 47.26
CA LYS A 572 -20.61 54.56 45.97
C LYS A 572 -20.33 55.64 44.91
N LYS A 573 -19.07 56.04 44.80
CA LYS A 573 -18.46 56.33 43.50
C LYS A 573 -17.51 55.16 43.25
N PHE A 574 -17.89 54.35 42.28
CA PHE A 574 -17.03 53.32 41.72
C PHE A 574 -15.84 54.08 41.11
N ASP A 575 -14.66 53.91 41.68
CA ASP A 575 -13.43 54.53 41.17
C ASP A 575 -13.15 53.97 39.78
N LEU A 576 -13.44 54.76 38.75
CA LEU A 576 -13.20 54.45 37.34
C LEU A 576 -11.70 54.32 37.02
N THR A 577 -10.82 54.71 37.94
CA THR A 577 -9.36 54.69 37.77
C THR A 577 -8.79 53.27 37.81
N GLU A 578 -9.34 52.36 38.62
CA GLU A 578 -8.90 50.95 38.61
C GLU A 578 -9.34 50.24 37.33
N SER A 579 -10.48 50.63 36.74
CA SER A 579 -10.88 50.11 35.44
C SER A 579 -10.03 50.69 34.29
N GLU A 580 -9.54 51.92 34.40
CA GLU A 580 -8.64 52.51 33.40
C GLU A 580 -7.26 51.84 33.41
N GLU A 581 -6.69 51.52 34.59
CA GLU A 581 -5.42 50.77 34.69
C GLU A 581 -5.53 49.36 34.08
N ILE A 582 -6.65 48.65 34.33
CA ILE A 582 -6.87 47.31 33.75
C ILE A 582 -7.03 47.39 32.23
N ILE A 583 -7.66 48.45 31.72
CA ILE A 583 -7.80 48.67 30.27
C ILE A 583 -6.43 49.00 29.64
N GLU A 584 -5.61 49.85 30.27
CA GLU A 584 -4.26 50.15 29.79
C GLU A 584 -3.34 48.91 29.81
N GLU A 585 -3.45 48.06 30.84
CA GLU A 585 -2.69 46.80 30.92
C GLU A 585 -3.12 45.84 29.80
N MET A 586 -4.43 45.65 29.58
CA MET A 586 -4.96 44.86 28.47
C MET A 586 -4.56 45.42 27.09
N GLU A 587 -4.56 46.74 26.91
CA GLU A 587 -4.11 47.35 25.66
C GLU A 587 -2.60 47.16 25.42
N SER A 588 -1.80 47.17 26.49
CA SER A 588 -0.36 46.90 26.40
C SER A 588 -0.07 45.45 26.00
N GLU A 589 -0.79 44.49 26.57
CA GLU A 589 -0.69 43.06 26.22
C GLU A 589 -1.14 42.82 24.78
N LEU A 590 -2.22 43.47 24.32
CA LEU A 590 -2.67 43.37 22.93
C LEU A 590 -1.65 43.96 21.94
N ARG A 591 -0.97 45.05 22.29
CA ARG A 591 0.12 45.60 21.46
C ARG A 591 1.31 44.65 21.41
N GLU A 592 1.71 44.07 22.53
CA GLU A 592 2.81 43.10 22.56
C GLU A 592 2.46 41.82 21.77
N GLN A 593 1.21 41.36 21.84
CA GLN A 593 0.74 40.25 21.01
C GLN A 593 0.75 40.60 19.51
N ALA A 594 0.36 41.82 19.13
CA ALA A 594 0.42 42.28 17.75
C ALA A 594 1.86 42.32 17.22
N ASP A 595 2.82 42.81 18.03
CA ASP A 595 4.24 42.83 17.66
C ASP A 595 4.83 41.42 17.51
N ARG A 596 4.43 40.48 18.36
CA ARG A 596 4.82 39.06 18.22
C ARG A 596 4.29 38.43 16.94
N VAL A 597 3.03 38.71 16.59
CA VAL A 597 2.44 38.22 15.32
C VAL A 597 3.21 38.81 14.13
N PHE A 598 3.54 40.10 14.16
CA PHE A 598 4.31 40.74 13.10
C PHE A 598 5.72 40.13 12.96
N SER A 599 6.40 39.87 14.09
CA SER A 599 7.71 39.19 14.09
C SER A 599 7.62 37.77 13.50
N LEU A 600 6.57 37.02 13.81
CA LEU A 600 6.36 35.68 13.25
C LEU A 600 6.06 35.73 11.74
N GLU A 601 5.33 36.74 11.27
CA GLU A 601 5.11 36.95 9.83
C GLU A 601 6.42 37.28 9.10
N GLU A 602 7.30 38.09 9.67
CA GLU A 602 8.64 38.35 9.11
C GLU A 602 9.49 37.07 9.05
N GLU A 603 9.48 36.25 10.10
CA GLU A 603 10.17 34.95 10.12
C GLU A 603 9.62 33.99 9.07
N GLN A 604 8.29 33.92 8.90
CA GLN A 604 7.65 33.12 7.86
C GLN A 604 8.04 33.58 6.45
N GLN A 605 8.11 34.90 6.21
CA GLN A 605 8.57 35.45 4.94
C GLN A 605 10.06 35.12 4.69
N ALA A 606 10.91 35.19 5.72
CA ALA A 606 12.32 34.82 5.63
C ALA A 606 12.49 33.33 5.30
N LEU A 607 11.74 32.45 5.97
CA LEU A 607 11.75 31.01 5.69
C LEU A 607 11.24 30.68 4.28
N LYS A 608 10.22 31.39 3.80
CA LYS A 608 9.71 31.24 2.42
C LYS A 608 10.79 31.61 1.39
N LEU A 609 11.51 32.70 1.60
CA LEU A 609 12.64 33.10 0.74
C LEU A 609 13.78 32.07 0.78
N GLN A 610 14.09 31.51 1.95
CA GLN A 610 15.08 30.43 2.07
C GLN A 610 14.65 29.19 1.28
N LEU A 611 13.38 28.79 1.37
CA LEU A 611 12.85 27.63 0.65
C LEU A 611 12.86 27.83 -0.87
N GLU A 612 12.52 29.03 -1.35
CA GLU A 612 12.64 29.38 -2.77
C GLU A 612 14.10 29.36 -3.25
N SER A 613 15.04 29.85 -2.43
CA SER A 613 16.47 29.78 -2.75
C SER A 613 17.00 28.34 -2.79
N ALA A 614 16.53 27.48 -1.88
CA ALA A 614 16.90 26.07 -1.83
C ALA A 614 16.34 25.28 -3.03
N LYS A 615 15.09 25.57 -3.44
CA LYS A 615 14.50 25.01 -4.66
C LYS A 615 15.33 25.36 -5.90
N LYS A 616 15.70 26.63 -6.06
CA LYS A 616 16.56 27.07 -7.16
C LYS A 616 17.92 26.36 -7.16
N ALA A 617 18.54 26.18 -6.00
CA ALA A 617 19.79 25.43 -5.88
C ALA A 617 19.63 23.94 -6.25
N ALA A 618 18.50 23.32 -5.89
CA ALA A 618 18.20 21.93 -6.26
C ALA A 618 17.98 21.79 -7.78
N ASP A 619 17.29 22.73 -8.41
CA ASP A 619 17.10 22.76 -9.87
C ASP A 619 18.44 22.93 -10.60
N ASP A 620 19.32 23.80 -10.11
CA ASP A 620 20.68 23.97 -10.65
C ASP A 620 21.53 22.70 -10.51
N LEU A 621 21.42 21.98 -9.39
CA LEU A 621 22.09 20.69 -9.18
C LEU A 621 21.52 19.60 -10.09
N SER A 622 20.20 19.57 -10.28
CA SER A 622 19.53 18.66 -11.21
C SER A 622 20.01 18.90 -12.64
N ALA A 623 20.07 20.16 -13.08
CA ALA A 623 20.60 20.55 -14.39
C ALA A 623 22.08 20.15 -14.57
N LYS A 624 22.91 20.32 -13.53
CA LYS A 624 24.32 19.86 -13.55
C LYS A 624 24.43 18.34 -13.63
N ASN A 625 23.60 17.59 -12.91
CA ASN A 625 23.59 16.13 -12.98
C ASN A 625 23.12 15.64 -14.36
N ALA A 626 22.12 16.29 -14.95
CA ALA A 626 21.70 16.01 -16.31
C ALA A 626 22.83 16.27 -17.32
N ALA A 627 23.57 17.37 -17.17
CA ALA A 627 24.73 17.69 -18.00
C ALA A 627 25.88 16.68 -17.83
N LEU A 628 26.20 16.26 -16.60
CA LEU A 628 27.19 15.21 -16.31
C LEU A 628 26.78 13.86 -16.91
N THR A 629 25.49 13.51 -16.83
CA THR A 629 24.94 12.29 -17.43
C THR A 629 25.06 12.33 -18.95
N ALA A 630 24.78 13.48 -19.56
CA ALA A 630 24.98 13.68 -20.99
C ALA A 630 26.47 13.59 -21.39
N GLN A 631 27.38 14.13 -20.57
CA GLN A 631 28.82 14.01 -20.80
C GLN A 631 29.33 12.57 -20.69
N LEU A 632 28.86 11.81 -19.68
CA LEU A 632 29.20 10.38 -19.54
C LEU A 632 28.65 9.55 -20.71
N LYS A 633 27.46 9.89 -21.22
CA LYS A 633 26.86 9.23 -22.38
C LYS A 633 27.56 9.58 -23.70
N ALA A 634 28.17 10.76 -23.78
CA ALA A 634 28.93 11.22 -24.94
C ALA A 634 30.41 10.78 -24.94
N ALA A 635 30.90 10.16 -23.87
CA ALA A 635 32.25 9.63 -23.82
C ALA A 635 32.37 8.42 -24.77
N PRO A 636 33.17 8.50 -25.85
CA PRO A 636 33.31 7.40 -26.80
C PRO A 636 33.99 6.22 -26.09
N ALA A 637 33.35 5.05 -26.17
CA ALA A 637 33.90 3.80 -25.67
C ALA A 637 35.23 3.47 -26.37
N THR A 638 36.35 3.85 -25.76
CA THR A 638 37.65 3.32 -26.13
C THR A 638 37.69 1.85 -25.73
N SER A 639 37.79 1.01 -26.76
CA SER A 639 38.03 -0.44 -26.75
C SER A 639 38.84 -0.95 -25.55
N PRO A 640 38.38 -2.01 -24.86
CA PRO A 640 39.21 -2.70 -23.86
C PRO A 640 40.13 -3.68 -24.60
N ALA A 641 41.42 -3.34 -24.68
CA ALA A 641 42.48 -4.29 -24.97
C ALA A 641 43.15 -4.72 -23.65
N ASP A 642 43.18 -6.05 -23.45
CA ASP A 642 44.09 -6.87 -22.64
C ASP A 642 44.26 -6.61 -21.12
N PRO A 643 43.85 -7.56 -20.26
CA PRO A 643 44.33 -7.67 -18.89
C PRO A 643 45.36 -8.82 -18.80
N ALA A 644 46.62 -8.53 -19.13
CA ALA A 644 47.73 -9.44 -18.80
C ALA A 644 49.06 -8.67 -18.67
N ALA A 645 49.32 -8.09 -17.50
CA ALA A 645 50.64 -8.00 -16.84
C ALA A 645 50.67 -6.87 -15.78
N ALA A 646 51.45 -7.11 -14.72
CA ALA A 646 51.86 -6.23 -13.59
C ALA A 646 51.12 -6.58 -12.27
N VAL A 647 51.62 -7.42 -11.36
CA VAL A 647 52.97 -7.55 -10.74
C VAL A 647 53.34 -6.35 -9.86
N THR A 648 53.04 -6.51 -8.57
CA THR A 648 53.83 -6.18 -7.36
C THR A 648 54.49 -4.80 -7.22
N ALA A 649 54.00 -4.03 -6.24
CA ALA A 649 54.71 -3.18 -5.26
C ALA A 649 53.61 -2.37 -4.55
N GLY A 650 53.54 -2.12 -3.25
CA GLY A 650 54.52 -2.15 -2.17
C GLY A 650 54.20 -0.94 -1.27
N ALA A 651 54.19 -1.16 0.04
CA ALA A 651 54.48 -0.20 1.13
C ALA A 651 53.67 1.13 1.22
N GLU A 652 52.89 1.34 2.28
CA GLU A 652 53.26 2.04 3.54
C GLU A 652 53.00 3.55 3.54
N THR A 653 52.73 4.07 4.75
CA THR A 653 52.62 5.48 5.21
C THR A 653 51.25 6.15 5.03
N GLU A 654 50.46 6.36 6.09
CA GLU A 654 50.62 7.37 7.17
C GLU A 654 50.91 8.79 6.65
N ALA A 655 49.91 9.68 6.68
CA ALA A 655 50.03 11.03 7.25
C ALA A 655 48.72 11.82 7.10
N GLU A 656 48.30 12.35 8.24
CA GLU A 656 47.25 13.33 8.48
C GLU A 656 47.63 14.76 7.98
N PRO A 657 46.72 15.76 8.08
CA PRO A 657 46.55 16.83 7.10
C PRO A 657 47.18 18.16 7.51
N ALA A 658 47.47 19.02 6.52
CA ALA A 658 47.72 20.43 6.78
C ALA A 658 47.35 21.34 5.60
N SER A 659 46.49 22.31 5.92
CA SER A 659 46.67 23.74 5.62
C SER A 659 46.42 24.27 4.19
N SER A 660 45.28 24.93 4.05
CA SER A 660 45.15 26.37 3.78
C SER A 660 46.11 27.03 2.77
N ARG A 661 45.56 27.52 1.64
CA ARG A 661 45.92 28.77 0.91
C ARG A 661 44.94 28.93 -0.27
N LYS A 662 43.95 29.81 -0.22
CA LYS A 662 43.99 31.20 -0.75
C LYS A 662 44.96 31.40 -1.92
N LEU A 663 44.43 31.62 -3.12
CA LEU A 663 44.84 32.68 -4.04
C LEU A 663 43.85 32.84 -5.20
N GLU A 664 43.63 34.11 -5.52
CA GLU A 664 42.72 34.65 -6.53
C GLU A 664 43.31 34.62 -7.96
N GLU A 665 42.43 34.93 -8.91
CA GLU A 665 42.67 35.68 -10.16
C GLU A 665 43.24 35.01 -11.44
N SER A 666 42.38 35.04 -12.48
CA SER A 666 42.61 35.70 -13.79
C SER A 666 43.31 34.96 -14.97
N ILE A 667 42.49 34.47 -15.94
CA ILE A 667 42.45 34.67 -17.43
C ILE A 667 43.74 34.33 -18.30
N PRO A 668 43.75 33.99 -19.64
CA PRO A 668 42.75 33.61 -20.69
C PRO A 668 43.09 32.37 -21.60
N GLY A 669 42.10 31.85 -22.33
CA GLY A 669 42.11 31.66 -23.81
C GLY A 669 42.92 30.52 -24.51
N SER A 670 42.20 29.56 -25.13
CA SER A 670 42.62 28.87 -26.38
C SER A 670 41.49 28.07 -27.06
N PRO A 671 41.61 27.73 -28.36
CA PRO A 671 40.52 27.85 -29.33
C PRO A 671 39.68 26.57 -29.56
N ARG A 672 38.40 26.79 -29.88
CA ARG A 672 37.45 25.77 -30.36
C ARG A 672 37.74 25.39 -31.80
N ARG A 673 37.88 24.08 -32.07
CA ARG A 673 37.75 23.49 -33.42
C ARG A 673 36.27 23.35 -33.77
N PRO A 674 35.85 23.64 -35.02
CA PRO A 674 34.49 23.37 -35.48
C PRO A 674 34.34 21.87 -35.78
N LEU A 675 33.34 21.25 -35.14
CA LEU A 675 32.88 19.90 -35.46
C LEU A 675 32.07 19.94 -36.76
N ARG A 676 32.30 18.94 -37.62
CA ARG A 676 31.57 18.72 -38.87
C ARG A 676 30.08 18.44 -38.58
N PRO A 677 29.15 18.96 -39.39
CA PRO A 677 27.76 18.53 -39.34
C PRO A 677 27.65 17.09 -39.86
N CYS A 678 27.02 16.22 -39.05
CA CYS A 678 26.62 14.88 -39.45
C CYS A 678 25.53 14.98 -40.53
N SER A 679 25.59 14.11 -41.52
CA SER A 679 24.65 14.09 -42.65
C SER A 679 23.28 13.60 -42.19
N SER A 680 22.23 14.29 -42.65
CA SER A 680 20.81 14.04 -42.37
C SER A 680 20.26 12.65 -42.76
N ALA A 681 21.11 11.77 -43.29
CA ALA A 681 20.77 10.38 -43.60
C ALA A 681 20.93 9.45 -42.39
N GLU A 682 21.99 9.63 -41.59
CA GLU A 682 22.27 8.78 -40.41
C GLU A 682 21.29 9.08 -39.27
N GLU A 683 20.86 10.33 -39.14
CA GLU A 683 19.86 10.75 -38.15
C GLU A 683 18.47 10.17 -38.46
N LYS A 684 18.15 9.99 -39.75
CA LYS A 684 16.89 9.36 -40.19
C LYS A 684 16.89 7.85 -40.02
N GLU A 685 18.03 7.17 -40.26
CA GLU A 685 18.14 5.73 -39.99
C GLU A 685 18.07 5.43 -38.49
N TRP A 686 18.64 6.30 -37.66
CA TRP A 686 18.55 6.16 -36.21
C TRP A 686 17.11 6.38 -35.70
N GLN A 687 16.41 7.41 -36.21
CA GLN A 687 15.00 7.66 -35.89
C GLN A 687 14.08 6.50 -36.34
N LEU A 688 14.27 5.96 -37.55
CA LEU A 688 13.52 4.79 -38.02
C LEU A 688 13.84 3.53 -37.19
N GLY A 689 15.06 3.41 -36.66
CA GLY A 689 15.45 2.35 -35.74
C GLY A 689 14.72 2.44 -34.39
N GLU A 690 14.62 3.63 -33.80
CA GLU A 690 13.88 3.86 -32.56
C GLU A 690 12.37 3.63 -32.74
N GLU A 691 11.78 4.10 -33.84
CA GLU A 691 10.37 3.88 -34.16
C GLU A 691 10.04 2.39 -34.33
N LEU A 692 10.93 1.61 -34.96
CA LEU A 692 10.74 0.17 -35.12
C LEU A 692 10.84 -0.59 -33.79
N VAL A 693 11.72 -0.15 -32.88
CA VAL A 693 11.86 -0.74 -31.54
C VAL A 693 10.64 -0.40 -30.69
N ALA A 694 10.15 0.84 -30.75
CA ALA A 694 8.92 1.27 -30.08
C ALA A 694 7.70 0.50 -30.60
N ALA A 695 7.55 0.34 -31.91
CA ALA A 695 6.45 -0.42 -32.52
C ALA A 695 6.46 -1.92 -32.11
N LYS A 696 7.65 -2.53 -32.01
CA LYS A 696 7.80 -3.92 -31.54
C LYS A 696 7.47 -4.07 -30.05
N ALA A 697 7.81 -3.08 -29.23
CA ALA A 697 7.45 -3.06 -27.81
C ALA A 697 5.93 -2.91 -27.62
N ALA A 698 5.29 -2.01 -28.37
CA ALA A 698 3.83 -1.81 -28.35
C ALA A 698 3.07 -3.10 -28.78
N LYS A 699 3.51 -3.76 -29.85
CA LYS A 699 2.93 -5.04 -30.29
C LYS A 699 3.00 -6.14 -29.20
N LYS A 700 4.10 -6.18 -28.45
CA LYS A 700 4.28 -7.14 -27.35
C LYS A 700 3.42 -6.81 -26.13
N ALA A 701 3.24 -5.52 -25.82
CA ALA A 701 2.34 -5.08 -24.77
C ALA A 701 0.87 -5.45 -25.09
N ALA A 702 0.41 -5.17 -26.30
CA ALA A 702 -0.93 -5.55 -26.76
C ALA A 702 -1.16 -7.08 -26.75
N GLN A 703 -0.14 -7.87 -27.09
CA GLN A 703 -0.22 -9.33 -27.04
C GLN A 703 -0.35 -9.85 -25.59
N ASN A 704 0.34 -9.25 -24.63
CA ASN A 704 0.22 -9.58 -23.21
C ASN A 704 -1.15 -9.19 -22.64
N GLU A 705 -1.68 -8.04 -23.04
CA GLU A 705 -3.00 -7.55 -22.63
C GLU A 705 -4.13 -8.44 -23.19
N CYS A 706 -3.99 -8.89 -24.44
CA CYS A 706 -4.92 -9.87 -25.03
C CYS A 706 -4.90 -11.21 -24.30
N VAL A 707 -3.73 -11.67 -23.83
CA VAL A 707 -3.60 -12.88 -23.00
C VAL A 707 -4.24 -12.67 -21.62
N ALA A 708 -4.05 -11.50 -21.00
CA ALA A 708 -4.68 -11.15 -19.72
C ALA A 708 -6.22 -11.11 -19.83
N LEU A 709 -6.78 -10.45 -20.85
CA LEU A 709 -8.22 -10.42 -21.09
C LEU A 709 -8.79 -11.82 -21.38
N LYS A 710 -8.02 -12.70 -22.03
CA LYS A 710 -8.42 -14.09 -22.27
C LYS A 710 -8.45 -14.93 -20.99
N LEU A 711 -7.57 -14.65 -20.03
CA LEU A 711 -7.58 -15.24 -18.69
C LEU A 711 -8.75 -14.71 -17.85
N GLU A 712 -9.02 -13.41 -17.88
CA GLU A 712 -10.18 -12.82 -17.20
C GLU A 712 -11.52 -13.34 -17.76
N LEU A 713 -11.61 -13.57 -19.08
CA LEU A 713 -12.78 -14.22 -19.70
C LEU A 713 -12.91 -15.69 -19.31
N GLN A 714 -11.80 -16.40 -19.05
CA GLN A 714 -11.83 -17.77 -18.53
C GLN A 714 -12.27 -17.80 -17.06
N ASP A 715 -11.80 -16.87 -16.24
CA ASP A 715 -12.18 -16.74 -14.83
C ASP A 715 -13.64 -16.27 -14.68
N GLY A 716 -14.11 -15.39 -15.58
CA GLY A 716 -15.51 -15.00 -15.66
C GLY A 716 -16.45 -16.15 -16.04
N LYS A 717 -16.03 -17.05 -16.93
CA LYS A 717 -16.76 -18.29 -17.24
C LYS A 717 -16.78 -19.26 -16.06
N ALA A 718 -15.66 -19.43 -15.35
CA ALA A 718 -15.58 -20.25 -14.15
C ALA A 718 -16.49 -19.71 -13.03
N SER A 719 -16.56 -18.38 -12.86
CA SER A 719 -17.47 -17.71 -11.93
C SER A 719 -18.94 -17.88 -12.32
N GLY A 720 -19.27 -17.76 -13.61
CA GLY A 720 -20.61 -17.99 -14.13
C GLY A 720 -21.09 -19.43 -13.96
N ASP A 721 -20.20 -20.41 -14.14
CA ASP A 721 -20.50 -21.83 -13.93
C ASP A 721 -20.66 -22.18 -12.44
N LEU A 722 -19.90 -21.54 -11.55
CA LEU A 722 -20.09 -21.60 -10.10
C LEU A 722 -21.43 -20.99 -9.66
N HIS A 723 -21.84 -19.88 -10.28
CA HIS A 723 -23.12 -19.26 -9.98
C HIS A 723 -24.29 -20.12 -10.49
N LYS A 724 -24.19 -20.71 -11.68
CA LYS A 724 -25.17 -21.69 -12.18
C LYS A 724 -25.24 -22.94 -11.31
N ALA A 725 -24.11 -23.47 -10.86
CA ALA A 725 -24.08 -24.62 -9.94
C ALA A 725 -24.75 -24.29 -8.60
N ARG A 726 -24.52 -23.08 -8.06
CA ARG A 726 -25.13 -22.60 -6.81
C ARG A 726 -26.63 -22.35 -6.94
N VAL A 727 -27.08 -21.79 -8.07
CA VAL A 727 -28.51 -21.61 -8.36
C VAL A 727 -29.19 -22.98 -8.55
N LYS A 728 -28.53 -23.93 -9.21
CA LYS A 728 -29.04 -25.29 -9.39
C LYS A 728 -29.15 -26.06 -8.05
N ALA A 729 -28.20 -25.85 -7.14
CA ALA A 729 -28.28 -26.39 -5.77
C ALA A 729 -29.42 -25.76 -4.95
N LEU A 730 -29.63 -24.45 -5.06
CA LEU A 730 -30.74 -23.76 -4.38
C LEU A 730 -32.13 -24.15 -4.91
N VAL A 731 -32.23 -24.50 -6.19
CA VAL A 731 -33.48 -25.03 -6.78
C VAL A 731 -33.74 -26.46 -6.30
N ALA A 732 -32.71 -27.30 -6.20
CA ALA A 732 -32.84 -28.65 -5.67
C ALA A 732 -33.26 -28.69 -4.18
N ASP A 733 -32.79 -27.75 -3.36
CA ASP A 733 -33.22 -27.63 -1.95
C ASP A 733 -34.69 -27.18 -1.82
N LYS A 734 -35.19 -26.34 -2.73
CA LYS A 734 -36.59 -25.89 -2.70
C LYS A 734 -37.59 -27.00 -3.02
N ASP A 735 -37.22 -27.95 -3.89
CA ASP A 735 -38.08 -29.08 -4.23
C ASP A 735 -38.12 -30.14 -3.12
N SER A 736 -37.19 -30.10 -2.16
CA SER A 736 -37.18 -31.00 -0.99
C SER A 736 -38.08 -30.54 0.17
N PHE A 737 -38.61 -29.31 0.13
CA PHE A 737 -39.35 -28.71 1.26
C PHE A 737 -40.89 -28.76 1.11
N ILE A 738 -41.43 -29.39 0.06
CA ILE A 738 -42.87 -29.36 -0.26
C ILE A 738 -43.59 -30.70 0.03
N LEU A 739 -42.93 -31.73 0.56
CA LEU A 739 -43.52 -33.09 0.63
C LEU A 739 -43.67 -33.74 2.02
N ASP A 740 -43.66 -33.00 3.12
CA ASP A 740 -43.76 -33.61 4.46
C ASP A 740 -44.66 -32.87 5.48
N ASP A 741 -45.85 -32.40 5.10
CA ASP A 741 -46.86 -31.98 6.07
C ASP A 741 -48.29 -32.39 5.67
N ALA A 742 -48.55 -33.69 5.81
CA ALA A 742 -49.90 -34.26 5.82
C ALA A 742 -50.02 -35.24 7.00
N HIS A 743 -50.41 -34.75 8.18
CA HIS A 743 -51.45 -35.31 9.08
C HIS A 743 -51.34 -34.85 10.54
N GLY A 744 -52.52 -34.49 11.11
CA GLY A 744 -52.81 -34.42 12.56
C GLY A 744 -52.73 -33.00 13.11
N GLY A 745 -53.72 -32.42 13.79
CA GLY A 745 -54.92 -32.94 14.43
C GLY A 745 -55.06 -32.28 15.80
N GLY A 746 -56.15 -31.54 16.03
CA GLY A 746 -56.55 -30.96 17.33
C GLY A 746 -55.80 -29.67 17.74
N SER A 747 -56.34 -28.74 18.52
CA SER A 747 -57.66 -28.55 19.14
C SER A 747 -57.62 -27.22 19.89
N GLY A 748 -58.71 -26.44 19.83
CA GLY A 748 -59.22 -25.65 20.97
C GLY A 748 -58.80 -24.18 21.12
N LEU A 749 -59.84 -23.32 21.17
CA LEU A 749 -60.04 -22.15 22.07
C LEU A 749 -59.12 -20.94 21.82
N GLU A 750 -59.52 -19.66 21.85
CA GLU A 750 -60.73 -18.95 22.25
C GLU A 750 -60.55 -17.47 21.83
N ALA A 751 -61.64 -16.75 21.54
CA ALA A 751 -61.87 -15.29 21.73
C ALA A 751 -60.92 -14.25 21.06
N ALA A 752 -61.33 -13.08 20.61
CA ALA A 752 -62.61 -12.38 20.44
C ALA A 752 -62.35 -11.17 19.51
N ALA A 753 -63.35 -10.78 18.73
CA ALA A 753 -63.31 -9.60 17.86
C ALA A 753 -63.54 -8.29 18.65
N PRO A 754 -63.03 -7.14 18.18
CA PRO A 754 -63.53 -5.84 18.61
C PRO A 754 -64.43 -5.20 17.54
N THR A 755 -65.61 -4.75 17.95
CA THR A 755 -66.54 -3.93 17.16
C THR A 755 -66.88 -2.63 17.90
N GLY A 756 -66.88 -1.51 17.15
CA GLY A 756 -67.59 -0.25 17.45
C GLY A 756 -66.77 0.76 18.27
N VAL A 757 -66.28 1.91 17.79
CA VAL A 757 -66.85 3.03 16.99
C VAL A 757 -67.79 3.95 17.79
N ALA A 758 -67.42 5.26 17.76
CA ALA A 758 -68.12 6.49 18.15
C ALA A 758 -68.21 6.79 19.66
N GLY A 759 -67.94 8.00 20.15
CA GLY A 759 -67.59 9.30 19.57
C GLY A 759 -67.88 10.40 20.64
N ASP A 760 -67.07 11.46 20.71
CA ASP A 760 -67.54 12.86 20.77
C ASP A 760 -66.39 13.86 21.03
N VAL A 761 -66.40 14.90 20.16
CA VAL A 761 -65.63 16.16 20.02
C VAL A 761 -64.17 16.08 19.58
#